data_AF-A0A9E3KTI7-F1
#
_entry.id   AF-A0A9E3KTI7-F1
#
_cell.length_a   1.000
_cell.length_b   1.000
_cell.length_c   1.000
_cell.angle_alpha   90.00
_cell.angle_beta   90.00
_cell.angle_gamma   90.00
#
_symmetry.space_group_name_H-M   'P 1'
#
loop_
_entity.id
_entity.type
_entity.pdbx_description
1 polymer ?
#
loop_
_entity_poly.entity_id
_entity_poly.type
_entity_poly.pdbx_seq_one_letter_code
_entity_poly.pdbx_strand_id
1 'polypeptide(L)'
;MYYSKNILTILQMIVMITCSIYASAQQKPPQRKCANEYGFGDMINHYKGLDQTQYEQLEKFTQEYIKNLKNQDKRDRFFGDFDRATPIVIPVVVHIVWRTSTENVPDARVHQQIERLNLDFQRLNADATSVPAEFEGVASNMQIRFQLAVRDPNCNPTTGITRRNTTVTSFSSPTTMAQATDLSFNPVKSNATGGVDAWPADRYLNIWVCNLQGGVLGYSSFPGFPADVDGIVVTHTAFGNTSGDFNLGRTATHEIGHYFNLFHTFQPDGNFFGCFGNTATTCATSGDLVCDTPPTSGPNSGCPTSTLNSCTETPTDNNDQWMNYMDYVNDACMYMFTSGQRERVDACIYGARSSLLSSDALIPVSSGGVADLWSQDMPDDPGTEPNTTSAIMYVSEDIWIRNAAGTTIQQHQNPISNSINHVYVRVRNQVCGTNGTATVRLFWAKASPSLSWPAPWDGSIPGPPVMGGEIGTATVTVTGSSAEIVHFTWNTPSVSDYAAMGADAGHFCLLARIETSAAPDFGLTSPDGTGNLWNYVKNNNNIVWKNIDVIPSSGMREAAIVIGNMDKERMKNVRFVFSDKKDEHGIAFTEIGKIKVTLNERLYALWEKGGKQAEGIVESRDKLTLEVQKSGAYIGGIELEPRQLETMRLAFQFEKQLPWAVHKAFRVVVDQFATTSSDVDRHIGGQEYSIRNPKTSDDALRLVDTDKPESKYPWWMWTLAVLIIVLILWWLLKKKPK
;
A
#
# COMPACT_ATOMS: atom_id res chain seq x y z
N MET A 1 -40.50 -27.60 67.10
CA MET A 1 -39.21 -26.88 66.92
C MET A 1 -38.18 -27.62 66.05
N TYR A 2 -38.54 -28.71 65.35
CA TYR A 2 -37.62 -29.51 64.51
C TYR A 2 -37.71 -29.22 63.00
N TYR A 3 -38.78 -28.54 62.55
CA TYR A 3 -39.00 -28.24 61.12
C TYR A 3 -38.37 -26.92 60.64
N SER A 4 -38.05 -25.96 61.53
CA SER A 4 -37.52 -24.65 61.11
C SER A 4 -36.02 -24.66 60.81
N LYS A 5 -35.24 -25.59 61.39
CA LYS A 5 -33.80 -25.67 61.14
C LYS A 5 -33.49 -26.19 59.73
N ASN A 6 -34.19 -27.21 59.25
CA ASN A 6 -33.97 -27.80 57.93
C ASN A 6 -34.34 -26.85 56.78
N ILE A 7 -35.39 -26.03 56.96
CA ILE A 7 -35.78 -25.01 55.97
C ILE A 7 -34.71 -23.93 55.84
N LEU A 8 -34.11 -23.50 56.96
CA LEU A 8 -33.05 -22.49 56.95
C LEU A 8 -31.76 -23.01 56.28
N THR A 9 -31.41 -24.28 56.49
CA THR A 9 -30.23 -24.89 55.85
C THR A 9 -30.42 -25.10 54.34
N ILE A 10 -31.64 -25.47 53.91
CA ILE A 10 -31.98 -25.60 52.49
C ILE A 10 -31.99 -24.22 51.81
N LEU A 11 -32.54 -23.18 52.45
CA LEU A 11 -32.48 -21.81 51.94
C LEU A 11 -31.04 -21.29 51.83
N GLN A 12 -30.17 -21.60 52.81
CA GLN A 12 -28.75 -21.25 52.75
C GLN A 12 -28.00 -21.98 51.63
N MET A 13 -28.30 -23.27 51.38
CA MET A 13 -27.75 -24.00 50.24
C MET A 13 -28.25 -23.45 48.91
N ILE A 14 -29.54 -23.11 48.80
CA ILE A 14 -30.10 -22.51 47.59
C ILE A 14 -29.45 -21.15 47.33
N VAL A 15 -29.27 -20.31 48.35
CA VAL A 15 -28.59 -19.00 48.21
C VAL A 15 -27.11 -19.16 47.85
N MET A 16 -26.40 -20.16 48.41
CA MET A 16 -25.00 -20.43 48.05
C MET A 16 -24.86 -20.98 46.62
N ILE A 17 -25.78 -21.85 46.20
CA ILE A 17 -25.82 -22.41 44.84
C ILE A 17 -26.21 -21.32 43.84
N THR A 18 -27.21 -20.47 44.14
CA THR A 18 -27.58 -19.35 43.26
C THR A 18 -26.49 -18.27 43.21
N CYS A 19 -25.81 -17.96 44.32
CA CYS A 19 -24.63 -17.08 44.30
C CYS A 19 -23.47 -17.67 43.50
N SER A 20 -23.25 -18.98 43.56
CA SER A 20 -22.20 -19.65 42.76
C SER A 20 -22.54 -19.68 41.27
N ILE A 21 -23.82 -19.88 40.92
CA ILE A 21 -24.31 -19.84 39.54
C ILE A 21 -24.30 -18.40 39.00
N TYR A 22 -24.65 -17.39 39.81
CA TYR A 22 -24.54 -15.97 39.43
C TYR A 22 -23.08 -15.51 39.29
N ALA A 23 -22.17 -15.96 40.16
CA ALA A 23 -20.74 -15.66 40.06
C ALA A 23 -20.09 -16.32 38.82
N SER A 24 -20.61 -17.46 38.38
CA SER A 24 -20.17 -18.13 37.15
C SER A 24 -20.74 -17.48 35.87
N ALA A 25 -21.83 -16.71 35.99
CA ALA A 25 -22.52 -16.07 34.86
C ALA A 25 -22.08 -14.61 34.59
N GLN A 26 -21.10 -14.08 35.33
CA GLN A 26 -20.56 -12.73 35.17
C GLN A 26 -19.03 -12.67 35.00
N GLN A 27 -18.39 -13.72 34.47
CA GLN A 27 -17.09 -13.49 33.84
C GLN A 27 -17.36 -12.76 32.52
N LYS A 28 -17.15 -11.43 32.52
CA LYS A 28 -17.00 -10.66 31.27
C LYS A 28 -15.98 -11.44 30.42
N PRO A 29 -16.25 -11.70 29.12
CA PRO A 29 -15.30 -12.41 28.28
C PRO A 29 -13.92 -11.75 28.40
N PRO A 30 -12.83 -12.53 28.39
CA PRO A 30 -11.49 -11.97 28.52
C PRO A 30 -11.29 -10.91 27.43
N GLN A 31 -11.07 -9.67 27.87
CA GLN A 31 -10.91 -8.53 26.97
C GLN A 31 -9.44 -8.44 26.53
N ARG A 32 -9.20 -8.20 25.24
CA ARG A 32 -7.85 -7.90 24.73
C ARG A 32 -7.26 -6.75 25.55
N LYS A 33 -5.97 -6.89 25.91
CA LYS A 33 -5.20 -5.84 26.56
C LYS A 33 -3.98 -5.54 25.72
N CYS A 34 -3.95 -4.36 25.12
CA CYS A 34 -2.79 -3.78 24.47
C CYS A 34 -2.25 -2.64 25.35
N ALA A 35 -0.93 -2.48 25.45
CA ALA A 35 -0.32 -1.41 26.25
C ALA A 35 -0.13 -0.09 25.47
N ASN A 36 -0.80 0.06 24.33
CA ASN A 36 -0.78 1.25 23.46
C ASN A 36 -2.10 2.05 23.52
N GLU A 37 -2.61 2.32 24.72
CA GLU A 37 -3.85 3.10 24.90
C GLU A 37 -3.64 4.62 24.74
N TYR A 38 -2.84 5.03 23.76
CA TYR A 38 -2.42 6.42 23.54
C TYR A 38 -3.11 7.03 22.35
N GLY A 39 -3.60 8.26 22.50
CA GLY A 39 -4.21 9.00 21.40
C GLY A 39 -3.32 10.01 20.72
N PHE A 40 -3.84 10.56 19.63
CA PHE A 40 -3.22 11.66 18.92
C PHE A 40 -2.86 12.83 19.86
N GLY A 41 -3.76 13.15 20.80
CA GLY A 41 -3.51 14.17 21.84
C GLY A 41 -2.35 13.81 22.78
N ASP A 42 -2.22 12.53 23.18
CA ASP A 42 -1.12 12.07 24.02
C ASP A 42 0.23 12.12 23.28
N MET A 43 0.22 11.74 21.99
CA MET A 43 1.38 11.83 21.12
C MET A 43 1.87 13.28 20.98
N ILE A 44 0.97 14.23 20.66
CA ILE A 44 1.32 15.66 20.61
C ILE A 44 1.85 16.16 21.96
N ASN A 45 1.17 15.80 23.05
CA ASN A 45 1.54 16.28 24.38
C ASN A 45 2.87 15.71 24.87
N HIS A 46 3.22 14.49 24.49
CA HIS A 46 4.50 13.88 24.85
C HIS A 46 5.67 14.61 24.21
N TYR A 47 5.54 14.95 22.92
CA TYR A 47 6.62 15.56 22.16
C TYR A 47 6.75 17.09 22.35
N LYS A 48 6.01 17.73 23.27
CA LYS A 48 6.03 19.20 23.52
C LYS A 48 7.39 19.88 23.32
N GLY A 49 7.44 20.89 22.44
CA GLY A 49 8.65 21.65 22.12
C GLY A 49 9.16 21.36 20.70
N LEU A 50 10.48 21.20 20.52
CA LEU A 50 11.09 20.97 19.20
C LEU A 50 10.66 19.62 18.58
N ASP A 51 10.36 18.60 19.39
CA ASP A 51 9.91 17.29 18.90
C ASP A 51 8.42 17.23 18.53
N GLN A 52 7.60 18.14 19.06
CA GLN A 52 6.16 18.26 18.74
C GLN A 52 6.01 18.55 17.25
N THR A 53 6.97 19.31 16.72
CA THR A 53 7.09 19.61 15.31
C THR A 53 7.28 18.33 14.48
N GLN A 54 7.98 17.30 14.98
CA GLN A 54 8.18 16.05 14.22
C GLN A 54 6.89 15.24 14.07
N TYR A 55 6.14 15.03 15.16
CA TYR A 55 4.90 14.27 15.09
C TYR A 55 3.77 15.06 14.40
N GLU A 56 3.70 16.38 14.61
CA GLU A 56 2.79 17.24 13.85
C GLU A 56 3.14 17.30 12.36
N GLN A 57 4.43 17.22 12.00
CA GLN A 57 4.88 17.09 10.61
C GLN A 57 4.47 15.73 10.02
N LEU A 58 4.57 14.64 10.76
CA LEU A 58 4.09 13.32 10.33
C LEU A 58 2.59 13.33 10.04
N GLU A 59 1.78 13.88 10.95
CA GLU A 59 0.33 13.93 10.75
C GLU A 59 -0.08 14.95 9.69
N LYS A 60 0.61 16.10 9.58
CA LYS A 60 0.44 17.00 8.43
C LYS A 60 0.75 16.29 7.12
N PHE A 61 1.88 15.58 7.06
CA PHE A 61 2.27 14.82 5.89
C PHE A 61 1.21 13.76 5.55
N THR A 62 0.71 13.03 6.55
CA THR A 62 -0.35 12.03 6.37
C THR A 62 -1.62 12.65 5.80
N GLN A 63 -2.07 13.79 6.34
CA GLN A 63 -3.24 14.49 5.85
C GLN A 63 -3.03 15.08 4.45
N GLU A 64 -1.85 15.63 4.16
CA GLU A 64 -1.50 16.12 2.83
C GLU A 64 -1.41 14.99 1.81
N TYR A 65 -0.85 13.84 2.20
CA TYR A 65 -0.80 12.61 1.41
C TYR A 65 -2.22 12.19 1.04
N ILE A 66 -3.08 11.96 2.03
CA ILE A 66 -4.50 11.58 1.84
C ILE A 66 -5.24 12.60 0.96
N LYS A 67 -5.06 13.90 1.21
CA LYS A 67 -5.68 14.96 0.42
C LYS A 67 -5.20 14.94 -1.03
N ASN A 68 -3.91 14.69 -1.27
CA ASN A 68 -3.35 14.58 -2.61
C ASN A 68 -3.89 13.35 -3.34
N LEU A 69 -4.04 12.20 -2.65
CA LEU A 69 -4.71 11.02 -3.22
C LEU A 69 -6.13 11.39 -3.66
N LYS A 70 -6.94 12.00 -2.78
CA LYS A 70 -8.32 12.39 -3.08
C LYS A 70 -8.44 13.41 -4.22
N ASN A 71 -7.45 14.29 -4.39
CA ASN A 71 -7.40 15.27 -5.47
C ASN A 71 -6.91 14.69 -6.81
N GLN A 72 -6.03 13.69 -6.76
CA GLN A 72 -5.67 12.86 -7.92
C GLN A 72 -6.87 12.01 -8.35
N ASP A 73 -7.60 11.38 -7.44
CA ASP A 73 -8.81 10.58 -7.72
C ASP A 73 -9.93 11.39 -8.43
N LYS A 74 -10.00 12.71 -8.21
CA LYS A 74 -10.92 13.62 -8.92
C LYS A 74 -10.44 14.00 -10.33
N ARG A 75 -9.12 14.01 -10.58
CA ARG A 75 -8.48 14.39 -11.85
C ARG A 75 -8.22 13.18 -12.77
N ASP A 76 -7.93 12.03 -12.18
CA ASP A 76 -7.45 10.80 -12.82
C ASP A 76 -8.55 9.72 -12.85
N ARG A 77 -9.78 10.12 -13.20
CA ARG A 77 -10.97 9.23 -13.27
C ARG A 77 -10.84 8.03 -14.24
N PHE A 78 -9.70 7.85 -14.91
CA PHE A 78 -9.46 6.80 -15.89
C PHE A 78 -8.16 6.00 -15.69
N PHE A 79 -7.19 6.46 -14.89
CA PHE A 79 -5.91 5.77 -14.67
C PHE A 79 -5.55 5.77 -13.17
N GLY A 80 -5.70 4.61 -12.53
CA GLY A 80 -5.64 4.46 -11.08
C GLY A 80 -4.23 4.26 -10.52
N ASP A 81 -3.69 5.30 -9.88
CA ASP A 81 -2.35 5.31 -9.26
C ASP A 81 -2.34 4.86 -7.77
N PHE A 82 -3.42 4.23 -7.28
CA PHE A 82 -3.56 3.87 -5.85
C PHE A 82 -3.39 2.40 -5.50
N ASP A 83 -3.41 1.48 -6.48
CA ASP A 83 -2.99 0.10 -6.24
C ASP A 83 -1.56 -0.06 -6.74
N ARG A 84 -0.62 -0.25 -5.81
CA ARG A 84 0.80 -0.49 -6.07
C ARG A 84 0.95 -1.71 -6.96
N ALA A 85 1.85 -1.66 -7.94
CA ALA A 85 2.07 -2.75 -8.89
C ALA A 85 2.23 -4.11 -8.17
N THR A 86 2.90 -4.05 -7.03
CA THR A 86 3.21 -5.14 -6.10
C THR A 86 3.04 -4.72 -4.64
N PRO A 87 2.81 -5.67 -3.71
CA PRO A 87 2.86 -5.39 -2.28
C PRO A 87 4.23 -4.87 -1.82
N ILE A 88 4.24 -3.95 -0.85
CA ILE A 88 5.48 -3.56 -0.15
C ILE A 88 5.90 -4.73 0.74
N VAL A 89 7.18 -5.12 0.68
CA VAL A 89 7.70 -6.20 1.52
C VAL A 89 8.51 -5.60 2.67
N ILE A 90 8.07 -5.88 3.90
CA ILE A 90 8.67 -5.41 5.14
C ILE A 90 9.59 -6.51 5.69
N PRO A 91 10.90 -6.26 5.86
CA PRO A 91 11.81 -7.20 6.49
C PRO A 91 11.56 -7.30 7.99
N VAL A 92 11.52 -8.53 8.49
CA VAL A 92 11.20 -8.83 9.89
C VAL A 92 12.33 -9.60 10.56
N VAL A 93 12.63 -9.25 11.81
CA VAL A 93 13.38 -10.11 12.73
C VAL A 93 12.53 -10.43 13.95
N VAL A 94 12.53 -11.70 14.36
CA VAL A 94 11.77 -12.18 15.52
C VAL A 94 12.75 -12.56 16.63
N HIS A 95 12.67 -11.85 17.75
CA HIS A 95 13.47 -12.07 18.95
C HIS A 95 12.69 -12.89 19.99
N ILE A 96 13.00 -14.18 20.09
CA ILE A 96 12.38 -15.07 21.08
C ILE A 96 13.18 -14.99 22.37
N VAL A 97 12.62 -14.35 23.39
CA VAL A 97 13.21 -14.22 24.71
C VAL A 97 12.47 -15.13 25.68
N TRP A 98 13.14 -16.17 26.15
CA TRP A 98 12.47 -17.29 26.83
C TRP A 98 13.21 -17.73 28.09
N ARG A 99 12.45 -18.11 29.12
CA ARG A 99 12.97 -18.74 30.34
C ARG A 99 12.62 -20.22 30.38
N THR A 100 11.37 -20.56 30.07
CA THR A 100 10.87 -21.94 30.06
C THR A 100 10.79 -22.51 28.64
N SER A 101 10.75 -23.84 28.50
CA SER A 101 10.61 -24.48 27.19
C SER A 101 9.32 -24.12 26.46
N THR A 102 8.26 -23.76 27.18
CA THR A 102 6.98 -23.29 26.62
C THR A 102 7.04 -21.88 26.04
N GLU A 103 7.95 -21.05 26.56
CA GLU A 103 8.21 -19.69 26.03
C GLU A 103 9.16 -19.72 24.83
N ASN A 104 9.95 -20.80 24.66
CA ASN A 104 10.85 -21.00 23.52
C ASN A 104 10.06 -21.41 22.26
N VAL A 105 9.28 -20.48 21.72
CA VAL A 105 8.37 -20.69 20.57
C VAL A 105 9.09 -21.35 19.39
N PRO A 106 8.62 -22.49 18.82
CA PRO A 106 9.32 -23.15 17.71
C PRO A 106 9.24 -22.34 16.41
N ASP A 107 10.23 -22.50 15.51
CA ASP A 107 10.29 -21.78 14.22
C ASP A 107 9.00 -21.94 13.39
N ALA A 108 8.39 -23.13 13.40
CA ALA A 108 7.12 -23.37 12.72
C ALA A 108 6.01 -22.40 13.16
N ARG A 109 5.94 -22.05 14.46
CA ARG A 109 4.96 -21.07 14.95
C ARG A 109 5.33 -19.64 14.55
N VAL A 110 6.63 -19.33 14.42
CA VAL A 110 7.08 -18.05 13.87
C VAL A 110 6.65 -17.92 12.41
N HIS A 111 6.90 -18.94 11.58
CA HIS A 111 6.45 -18.95 10.19
C HIS A 111 4.94 -18.83 10.06
N GLN A 112 4.17 -19.53 10.92
CA GLN A 112 2.71 -19.37 10.99
C GLN A 112 2.29 -17.93 11.28
N GLN A 113 2.97 -17.23 12.19
CA GLN A 113 2.67 -15.83 12.45
C GLN A 113 2.96 -14.94 11.23
N ILE A 114 4.10 -15.14 10.56
CA ILE A 114 4.46 -14.39 9.35
C ILE A 114 3.44 -14.65 8.22
N GLU A 115 3.01 -15.90 8.04
CA GLU A 115 1.94 -16.26 7.11
C GLU A 115 0.64 -15.54 7.47
N ARG A 116 0.25 -15.54 8.75
CA ARG A 116 -0.95 -14.87 9.23
C ARG A 116 -0.94 -13.37 8.93
N LEU A 117 0.19 -12.70 9.16
CA LEU A 117 0.37 -11.28 8.83
C LEU A 117 0.20 -11.06 7.32
N ASN A 118 0.81 -11.91 6.48
CA ASN A 118 0.66 -11.84 5.03
C ASN A 118 -0.78 -12.06 4.57
N LEU A 119 -1.57 -12.90 5.26
CA LEU A 119 -2.99 -13.07 4.96
C LEU A 119 -3.81 -11.82 5.31
N ASP A 120 -3.56 -11.24 6.48
CA ASP A 120 -4.37 -10.12 7.00
C ASP A 120 -4.09 -8.81 6.25
N PHE A 121 -2.80 -8.48 6.08
CA PHE A 121 -2.37 -7.26 5.40
C PHE A 121 -2.55 -7.34 3.88
N GLN A 122 -2.95 -8.50 3.33
CA GLN A 122 -3.33 -8.61 1.93
C GLN A 122 -4.83 -8.90 1.72
N ARG A 123 -5.63 -8.93 2.80
CA ARG A 123 -7.03 -9.38 2.77
C ARG A 123 -7.20 -10.75 2.09
N LEU A 124 -6.22 -11.63 2.22
CA LEU A 124 -6.25 -13.03 1.75
C LEU A 124 -6.75 -13.98 2.86
N ASN A 125 -7.12 -13.42 4.00
CA ASN A 125 -7.67 -14.15 5.12
C ASN A 125 -9.05 -14.75 4.81
N ALA A 126 -9.22 -16.05 5.07
CA ALA A 126 -10.46 -16.76 4.75
C ALA A 126 -11.70 -16.20 5.47
N ASP A 127 -11.52 -15.61 6.65
CA ASP A 127 -12.57 -14.96 7.45
C ASP A 127 -12.95 -13.57 6.92
N ALA A 128 -12.27 -13.01 5.91
CA ALA A 128 -12.64 -11.76 5.26
C ALA A 128 -14.07 -11.79 4.68
N THR A 129 -14.59 -12.96 4.33
CA THR A 129 -15.98 -13.13 3.87
C THR A 129 -17.02 -12.90 4.97
N SER A 130 -16.58 -12.78 6.23
CA SER A 130 -17.44 -12.52 7.39
C SER A 130 -17.64 -11.02 7.64
N VAL A 131 -17.02 -10.14 6.83
CA VAL A 131 -17.28 -8.70 6.86
C VAL A 131 -18.77 -8.43 6.64
N PRO A 132 -19.44 -7.72 7.58
CA PRO A 132 -20.81 -7.32 7.36
C PRO A 132 -20.94 -6.51 6.07
N ALA A 133 -22.04 -6.72 5.33
CA ALA A 133 -22.26 -6.08 4.03
C ALA A 133 -22.17 -4.54 4.09
N GLU A 134 -22.45 -3.94 5.24
CA GLU A 134 -22.29 -2.51 5.52
C GLU A 134 -20.84 -2.01 5.34
N PHE A 135 -19.85 -2.84 5.70
CA PHE A 135 -18.42 -2.49 5.68
C PHE A 135 -17.63 -3.11 4.53
N GLU A 136 -18.26 -3.95 3.69
CA GLU A 136 -17.58 -4.60 2.57
C GLU A 136 -17.01 -3.58 1.56
N GLY A 137 -17.70 -2.44 1.38
CA GLY A 137 -17.24 -1.38 0.48
C GLY A 137 -16.01 -0.59 0.99
N VAL A 138 -15.66 -0.72 2.27
CA VAL A 138 -14.49 -0.03 2.86
C VAL A 138 -13.37 -1.00 3.24
N ALA A 139 -13.65 -2.31 3.32
CA ALA A 139 -12.65 -3.34 3.55
C ALA A 139 -11.52 -3.30 2.52
N SER A 140 -10.26 -3.40 2.97
CA SER A 140 -9.12 -3.13 2.09
C SER A 140 -7.97 -4.11 2.25
N ASN A 141 -7.38 -4.48 1.12
CA ASN A 141 -6.04 -5.06 1.03
C ASN A 141 -5.00 -3.96 1.25
N MET A 142 -4.17 -4.07 2.29
CA MET A 142 -3.11 -3.09 2.60
C MET A 142 -1.94 -3.11 1.62
N GLN A 143 -1.84 -4.15 0.79
CA GLN A 143 -0.74 -4.41 -0.13
C GLN A 143 0.62 -4.38 0.58
N ILE A 144 0.69 -5.08 1.72
CA ILE A 144 1.91 -5.26 2.50
C ILE A 144 2.15 -6.76 2.72
N ARG A 145 3.39 -7.18 2.54
CA ARG A 145 3.90 -8.50 2.90
C ARG A 145 5.01 -8.37 3.94
N PHE A 146 5.18 -9.42 4.72
CA PHE A 146 6.23 -9.56 5.70
C PHE A 146 7.09 -10.78 5.36
N GLN A 147 8.39 -10.62 5.47
CA GLN A 147 9.34 -11.69 5.24
C GLN A 147 10.45 -11.66 6.29
N LEU A 148 10.81 -12.83 6.80
CA LEU A 148 11.94 -12.95 7.72
C LEU A 148 13.23 -12.53 7.00
N ALA A 149 14.03 -11.73 7.69
CA ALA A 149 15.34 -11.31 7.21
C ALA A 149 16.23 -12.52 6.90
N VAL A 150 17.01 -12.41 5.82
CA VAL A 150 18.02 -13.40 5.41
C VAL A 150 19.45 -12.89 5.58
N ARG A 151 19.58 -11.60 5.90
CA ARG A 151 20.82 -10.89 6.23
C ARG A 151 20.67 -10.24 7.61
N ASP A 152 21.67 -10.40 8.47
CA ASP A 152 21.71 -9.76 9.79
C ASP A 152 22.38 -8.37 9.72
N PRO A 153 22.34 -7.55 10.80
CA PRO A 153 22.92 -6.22 10.81
C PRO A 153 24.43 -6.18 10.57
N ASN A 154 25.12 -7.28 10.85
CA ASN A 154 26.56 -7.47 10.68
C ASN A 154 26.89 -8.16 9.35
N CYS A 155 25.94 -8.23 8.42
CA CYS A 155 26.10 -8.85 7.10
C CYS A 155 26.35 -10.36 7.10
N ASN A 156 25.85 -11.10 8.08
CA ASN A 156 25.88 -12.56 8.06
C ASN A 156 24.53 -13.13 7.60
N PRO A 157 24.51 -14.32 6.96
CA PRO A 157 23.28 -15.05 6.73
C PRO A 157 22.53 -15.31 8.04
N THR A 158 21.21 -15.16 8.01
CA THR A 158 20.34 -15.40 9.17
C THR A 158 19.03 -16.05 8.75
N THR A 159 18.34 -16.65 9.71
CA THR A 159 16.95 -17.12 9.54
C THR A 159 15.93 -16.03 9.85
N GLY A 160 16.38 -14.85 10.31
CA GLY A 160 15.52 -13.78 10.82
C GLY A 160 14.92 -14.11 12.18
N ILE A 161 15.37 -15.18 12.84
CA ILE A 161 14.90 -15.61 14.16
C ILE A 161 16.10 -15.65 15.11
N THR A 162 16.02 -14.89 16.20
CA THR A 162 17.00 -14.94 17.29
C THR A 162 16.36 -15.57 18.53
N ARG A 163 17.17 -16.24 19.35
CA ARG A 163 16.70 -16.91 20.57
C ARG A 163 17.62 -16.58 21.73
N ARG A 164 17.07 -16.03 22.81
CA ARG A 164 17.81 -15.74 24.03
C ARG A 164 17.15 -16.40 25.23
N ASN A 165 17.90 -17.28 25.91
CA ASN A 165 17.51 -17.77 27.22
C ASN A 165 17.72 -16.67 28.26
N THR A 166 16.74 -16.47 29.15
CA THR A 166 16.78 -15.44 30.19
C THR A 166 16.43 -15.99 31.57
N THR A 167 16.95 -15.34 32.60
CA THR A 167 16.56 -15.60 34.00
C THR A 167 15.35 -14.76 34.42
N VAL A 168 14.92 -13.79 33.62
CA VAL A 168 13.76 -12.94 33.90
C VAL A 168 12.49 -13.78 33.82
N THR A 169 11.64 -13.71 34.85
CA THR A 169 10.40 -14.50 34.91
C THR A 169 9.34 -13.97 33.93
N SER A 170 9.21 -12.64 33.85
CA SER A 170 8.27 -11.92 33.00
C SER A 170 8.77 -10.49 32.79
N PHE A 171 8.45 -9.90 31.65
CA PHE A 171 8.81 -8.52 31.31
C PHE A 171 7.64 -7.56 31.52
N SER A 172 7.95 -6.33 31.93
CA SER A 172 7.00 -5.22 31.99
C SER A 172 6.72 -4.64 30.61
N SER A 173 5.56 -4.00 30.47
CA SER A 173 5.21 -3.12 29.37
C SER A 173 5.09 -1.68 29.87
N PRO A 174 5.28 -0.67 29.00
CA PRO A 174 5.00 0.72 29.35
C PRO A 174 3.52 0.92 29.69
N THR A 175 3.21 1.91 30.53
CA THR A 175 1.83 2.31 30.86
C THR A 175 1.53 3.77 30.53
N THR A 176 2.54 4.52 30.09
CA THR A 176 2.41 5.92 29.64
C THR A 176 3.27 6.15 28.41
N MET A 177 2.94 7.16 27.62
CA MET A 177 3.71 7.50 26.42
C MET A 177 5.18 7.82 26.73
N ALA A 178 5.44 8.51 27.84
CA ALA A 178 6.81 8.79 28.28
C ALA A 178 7.62 7.54 28.64
N GLN A 179 6.97 6.47 29.10
CA GLN A 179 7.62 5.19 29.31
C GLN A 179 7.79 4.43 27.99
N ALA A 180 6.83 4.56 27.06
CA ALA A 180 6.88 3.87 25.78
C ALA A 180 8.10 4.28 24.93
N THR A 181 8.58 5.52 25.08
CA THR A 181 9.78 6.04 24.40
C THR A 181 11.08 5.88 25.20
N ASP A 182 11.05 5.26 26.39
CA ASP A 182 12.21 5.06 27.25
C ASP A 182 12.56 3.57 27.37
N LEU A 183 13.77 3.21 26.95
CA LEU A 183 14.27 1.82 26.97
C LEU A 183 14.21 1.18 28.37
N SER A 184 14.34 1.97 29.44
CA SER A 184 14.28 1.47 30.82
C SER A 184 12.92 0.89 31.21
N PHE A 185 11.85 1.28 30.53
CA PHE A 185 10.50 0.75 30.69
C PHE A 185 10.14 -0.31 29.62
N ASN A 186 11.08 -0.62 28.73
CA ASN A 186 10.97 -1.64 27.69
C ASN A 186 12.04 -2.75 27.88
N PRO A 187 12.07 -3.43 29.04
CA PRO A 187 13.21 -4.29 29.42
C PRO A 187 13.41 -5.54 28.53
N VAL A 188 12.43 -5.94 27.73
CA VAL A 188 12.62 -7.03 26.76
C VAL A 188 13.47 -6.57 25.56
N LYS A 189 13.51 -5.26 25.29
CA LYS A 189 14.24 -4.65 24.17
C LYS A 189 15.69 -4.31 24.51
N SER A 190 16.20 -4.75 25.67
CA SER A 190 17.59 -4.52 26.07
C SER A 190 18.29 -5.78 26.59
N ASN A 191 19.50 -6.00 26.10
CA ASN A 191 20.40 -7.04 26.56
C ASN A 191 20.77 -6.90 28.04
N ALA A 192 20.85 -5.66 28.55
CA ALA A 192 21.24 -5.35 29.93
C ALA A 192 20.19 -5.78 30.95
N THR A 193 18.92 -5.83 30.55
CA THR A 193 17.78 -6.21 31.39
C THR A 193 17.32 -7.65 31.14
N GLY A 194 18.13 -8.46 30.45
CA GLY A 194 17.83 -9.87 30.16
C GLY A 194 16.95 -10.09 28.91
N GLY A 195 16.66 -9.03 28.16
CA GLY A 195 16.02 -9.03 26.84
C GLY A 195 17.03 -9.07 25.69
N VAL A 196 16.65 -8.56 24.51
CA VAL A 196 17.49 -8.51 23.30
C VAL A 196 17.47 -7.09 22.72
N ASP A 197 18.65 -6.51 22.48
CA ASP A 197 18.76 -5.20 21.81
C ASP A 197 18.16 -5.27 20.40
N ALA A 198 17.50 -4.20 19.97
CA ALA A 198 16.91 -4.10 18.64
C ALA A 198 17.97 -4.25 17.52
N TRP A 199 17.58 -4.90 16.43
CA TRP A 199 18.27 -4.68 15.16
C TRP A 199 17.91 -3.29 14.62
N PRO A 200 18.71 -2.71 13.70
CA PRO A 200 18.49 -1.35 13.22
C PRO A 200 17.08 -1.13 12.66
N ALA A 201 16.30 -0.28 13.32
CA ALA A 201 14.88 -0.04 13.03
C ALA A 201 14.61 0.59 11.65
N ASP A 202 15.65 1.17 11.04
CA ASP A 202 15.61 1.68 9.67
C ASP A 202 15.66 0.58 8.61
N ARG A 203 16.01 -0.67 9.00
CA ARG A 203 16.13 -1.81 8.10
C ARG A 203 15.23 -3.00 8.46
N TYR A 204 14.79 -3.11 9.71
CA TYR A 204 14.04 -4.25 10.21
C TYR A 204 12.83 -3.80 11.04
N LEU A 205 11.68 -4.43 10.81
CA LEU A 205 10.65 -4.51 11.83
C LEU A 205 11.08 -5.53 12.89
N ASN A 206 11.41 -5.05 14.08
CA ASN A 206 11.73 -5.88 15.23
C ASN A 206 10.45 -6.40 15.90
N ILE A 207 10.38 -7.71 16.13
CA ILE A 207 9.28 -8.36 16.84
C ILE A 207 9.84 -9.15 18.02
N TRP A 208 9.58 -8.72 19.25
CA TRP A 208 9.97 -9.47 20.44
C TRP A 208 8.83 -10.38 20.89
N VAL A 209 9.17 -11.64 21.19
CA VAL A 209 8.24 -12.63 21.74
C VAL A 209 8.75 -13.04 23.12
N CYS A 210 7.96 -12.80 24.16
CA CYS A 210 8.37 -13.06 25.54
C CYS A 210 7.18 -13.39 26.46
N ASN A 211 7.45 -13.62 27.75
CA ASN A 211 6.41 -13.67 28.77
C ASN A 211 6.13 -12.26 29.32
N LEU A 212 4.93 -11.73 29.07
CA LEU A 212 4.51 -10.40 29.53
C LEU A 212 3.70 -10.48 30.85
N GLN A 213 3.91 -9.50 31.72
CA GLN A 213 3.13 -9.36 32.96
C GLN A 213 1.78 -8.64 32.74
N GLY A 214 0.89 -8.68 33.74
CA GLY A 214 -0.34 -7.88 33.75
C GLY A 214 -1.47 -8.36 32.83
N GLY A 215 -1.25 -9.48 32.12
CA GLY A 215 -2.20 -10.01 31.13
C GLY A 215 -2.24 -9.21 29.83
N VAL A 216 -1.22 -8.38 29.58
CA VAL A 216 -1.03 -7.67 28.31
C VAL A 216 -0.66 -8.69 27.23
N LEU A 217 -1.32 -8.60 26.07
CA LEU A 217 -1.05 -9.47 24.93
C LEU A 217 0.08 -8.93 24.07
N GLY A 218 0.18 -7.62 23.92
CA GLY A 218 1.21 -6.97 23.14
C GLY A 218 1.27 -5.46 23.36
N TYR A 219 2.30 -4.87 22.78
CA TYR A 219 2.47 -3.43 22.67
C TYR A 219 3.39 -3.09 21.49
N SER A 220 3.32 -1.85 21.01
CA SER A 220 4.05 -1.36 19.83
C SER A 220 4.78 -0.05 20.11
N SER A 221 5.74 0.29 19.26
CA SER A 221 6.11 1.70 19.05
C SER A 221 5.13 2.37 18.07
N PHE A 222 5.03 3.70 18.13
CA PHE A 222 4.50 4.51 17.02
C PHE A 222 5.66 5.06 16.18
N PRO A 223 5.43 5.54 14.95
CA PRO A 223 6.48 6.17 14.16
C PRO A 223 7.04 7.41 14.88
N GLY A 224 8.37 7.59 14.81
CA GLY A 224 9.08 8.67 15.52
C GLY A 224 9.57 8.29 16.91
N PHE A 225 9.32 7.05 17.38
CA PHE A 225 9.94 6.53 18.60
C PHE A 225 11.45 6.31 18.40
N PRO A 226 12.25 6.33 19.50
CA PRO A 226 13.67 6.02 19.43
C PRO A 226 13.95 4.63 18.85
N ALA A 227 15.03 4.51 18.08
CA ALA A 227 15.35 3.29 17.32
C ALA A 227 15.60 2.05 18.19
N ASP A 228 16.04 2.22 19.44
CA ASP A 228 16.29 1.14 20.41
C ASP A 228 15.01 0.57 21.02
N VAL A 229 13.88 1.29 20.93
CA VAL A 229 12.56 0.82 21.35
C VAL A 229 11.60 0.61 20.17
N ASP A 230 12.01 0.81 18.93
CA ASP A 230 11.11 0.69 17.77
C ASP A 230 10.81 -0.79 17.40
N GLY A 231 9.53 -1.09 17.16
CA GLY A 231 8.99 -2.42 16.86
C GLY A 231 7.97 -2.89 17.89
N ILE A 232 7.48 -4.11 17.70
CA ILE A 232 6.36 -4.68 18.46
C ILE A 232 6.80 -5.75 19.45
N VAL A 233 6.06 -5.92 20.54
CA VAL A 233 6.25 -6.99 21.51
C VAL A 233 4.95 -7.76 21.65
N VAL A 234 5.04 -9.09 21.63
CA VAL A 234 3.88 -9.98 21.75
C VAL A 234 4.16 -11.05 22.79
N THR A 235 3.17 -11.37 23.61
CA THR A 235 3.28 -12.49 24.55
C THR A 235 3.32 -13.82 23.79
N HIS A 236 4.15 -14.76 24.23
CA HIS A 236 4.30 -16.06 23.58
C HIS A 236 2.99 -16.88 23.53
N THR A 237 2.00 -16.56 24.38
CA THR A 237 0.68 -17.21 24.40
C THR A 237 -0.29 -16.67 23.34
N ALA A 238 0.03 -15.57 22.67
CA ALA A 238 -0.79 -14.93 21.65
C ALA A 238 -0.02 -14.65 20.33
N PHE A 239 1.09 -15.38 20.12
CA PHE A 239 1.94 -15.27 18.94
C PHE A 239 1.85 -16.53 18.08
N GLY A 240 1.43 -16.39 16.82
CA GLY A 240 1.07 -17.48 15.93
C GLY A 240 -0.16 -18.25 16.42
N ASN A 241 -0.28 -19.51 16.01
CA ASN A 241 -1.41 -20.34 16.44
C ASN A 241 -1.19 -20.90 17.86
N THR A 242 -2.09 -20.57 18.78
CA THR A 242 -2.04 -20.99 20.19
C THR A 242 -3.41 -21.56 20.65
N SER A 243 -3.76 -21.40 21.93
CA SER A 243 -5.03 -21.86 22.52
C SER A 243 -5.74 -20.70 23.22
N GLY A 244 -7.06 -20.75 23.32
CA GLY A 244 -7.87 -19.68 23.89
C GLY A 244 -8.36 -18.69 22.84
N ASP A 245 -8.78 -17.51 23.27
CA ASP A 245 -9.46 -16.53 22.42
C ASP A 245 -8.53 -15.67 21.54
N PHE A 246 -7.23 -15.68 21.85
CA PHE A 246 -6.19 -14.88 21.18
C PHE A 246 -5.16 -15.78 20.50
N ASN A 247 -5.65 -16.64 19.61
CA ASN A 247 -4.93 -17.82 19.15
C ASN A 247 -4.76 -17.91 17.63
N LEU A 248 -5.08 -16.86 16.88
CA LEU A 248 -4.95 -16.80 15.42
C LEU A 248 -3.95 -15.72 15.00
N GLY A 249 -3.00 -15.37 15.89
CA GLY A 249 -1.93 -14.42 15.62
C GLY A 249 -2.37 -12.97 15.37
N ARG A 250 -3.60 -12.59 15.74
CA ARG A 250 -4.12 -11.23 15.48
C ARG A 250 -3.54 -10.16 16.39
N THR A 251 -3.01 -10.57 17.53
CA THR A 251 -2.28 -9.65 18.41
C THR A 251 -1.15 -8.99 17.64
N ALA A 252 -0.34 -9.75 16.89
CA ALA A 252 0.71 -9.15 16.06
C ALA A 252 0.15 -8.27 14.93
N THR A 253 -0.98 -8.66 14.31
CA THR A 253 -1.66 -7.85 13.30
C THR A 253 -2.08 -6.48 13.85
N HIS A 254 -2.67 -6.47 15.05
CA HIS A 254 -3.07 -5.28 15.79
C HIS A 254 -1.88 -4.40 16.16
N GLU A 255 -0.83 -4.98 16.77
CA GLU A 255 0.37 -4.20 17.14
C GLU A 255 1.07 -3.60 15.92
N ILE A 256 1.12 -4.32 14.79
CA ILE A 256 1.71 -3.79 13.55
C ILE A 256 0.85 -2.67 12.95
N GLY A 257 -0.46 -2.66 13.21
CA GLY A 257 -1.31 -1.51 12.92
C GLY A 257 -0.81 -0.24 13.63
N HIS A 258 -0.53 -0.32 14.93
CA HIS A 258 0.08 0.79 15.69
C HIS A 258 1.48 1.17 15.16
N TYR A 259 2.32 0.18 14.85
CA TYR A 259 3.63 0.41 14.22
C TYR A 259 3.50 1.25 12.93
N PHE A 260 2.43 1.04 12.16
CA PHE A 260 2.09 1.82 10.97
C PHE A 260 1.12 2.99 11.20
N ASN A 261 1.09 3.55 12.42
CA ASN A 261 0.37 4.79 12.76
C ASN A 261 -1.17 4.68 12.78
N LEU A 262 -1.70 3.48 13.00
CA LEU A 262 -3.12 3.29 13.28
C LEU A 262 -3.40 3.42 14.78
N PHE A 263 -4.48 4.11 15.11
CA PHE A 263 -5.01 4.19 16.46
C PHE A 263 -6.08 3.12 16.67
N HIS A 264 -6.47 2.91 17.93
CA HIS A 264 -7.64 2.11 18.24
C HIS A 264 -8.89 2.71 17.59
N THR A 265 -9.83 1.91 17.09
CA THR A 265 -11.11 2.44 16.53
C THR A 265 -11.92 3.24 17.56
N PHE A 266 -11.74 2.93 18.84
CA PHE A 266 -12.34 3.61 20.00
C PHE A 266 -11.38 4.60 20.66
N GLN A 267 -10.44 5.17 19.91
CA GLN A 267 -9.35 6.00 20.42
C GLN A 267 -9.84 7.01 21.48
N PRO A 268 -9.32 6.96 22.72
CA PRO A 268 -9.65 7.97 23.72
C PRO A 268 -9.08 9.35 23.37
N ASP A 269 -9.78 10.40 23.81
CA ASP A 269 -9.27 11.78 23.84
C ASP A 269 -8.75 12.08 25.26
N GLY A 270 -7.45 11.91 25.46
CA GLY A 270 -6.83 11.89 26.79
C GLY A 270 -7.22 10.63 27.57
N ASN A 271 -7.69 10.78 28.81
CA ASN A 271 -8.03 9.65 29.70
C ASN A 271 -9.51 9.21 29.61
N PHE A 272 -10.23 9.55 28.53
CA PHE A 272 -11.67 9.30 28.43
C PHE A 272 -12.07 8.68 27.08
N PHE A 273 -12.81 7.57 27.13
CA PHE A 273 -13.43 6.95 25.96
C PHE A 273 -14.73 7.67 25.58
N GLY A 274 -15.04 7.77 24.30
CA GLY A 274 -16.25 8.45 23.81
C GLY A 274 -16.38 8.44 22.30
N CYS A 275 -17.47 9.02 21.80
CA CYS A 275 -17.78 9.09 20.37
C CYS A 275 -17.06 10.25 19.69
N PHE A 276 -15.77 10.09 19.44
CA PHE A 276 -14.91 11.08 18.78
C PHE A 276 -14.89 10.88 17.26
N GLY A 277 -14.83 11.97 16.48
CA GLY A 277 -14.84 11.88 15.01
C GLY A 277 -16.22 11.60 14.38
N ASN A 278 -17.33 11.80 15.10
CA ASN A 278 -18.68 11.40 14.67
C ASN A 278 -19.36 12.24 13.56
N THR A 279 -18.59 13.06 12.85
CA THR A 279 -19.08 13.79 11.67
C THR A 279 -18.09 13.71 10.53
N ALA A 280 -18.59 13.86 9.30
CA ALA A 280 -17.75 13.88 8.09
C ALA A 280 -16.67 14.99 8.11
N THR A 281 -16.80 16.01 8.95
CA THR A 281 -15.81 17.10 9.07
C THR A 281 -14.80 16.88 10.19
N THR A 282 -15.08 16.01 11.17
CA THR A 282 -14.22 15.78 12.34
C THR A 282 -13.51 14.44 12.33
N CYS A 283 -13.99 13.45 11.58
CA CYS A 283 -13.40 12.11 11.52
C CYS A 283 -11.91 12.09 11.09
N ALA A 284 -11.45 13.08 10.31
CA ALA A 284 -10.06 13.16 9.89
C ALA A 284 -9.13 13.83 10.94
N THR A 285 -9.70 14.41 12.00
CA THR A 285 -8.97 15.24 12.99
C THR A 285 -9.28 14.88 14.45
N SER A 286 -10.17 13.91 14.67
CA SER A 286 -10.61 13.43 15.99
C SER A 286 -10.92 11.93 15.93
N GLY A 287 -10.90 11.24 17.07
CA GLY A 287 -11.03 9.78 17.14
C GLY A 287 -9.75 9.09 16.68
N ASP A 288 -9.90 8.05 15.87
CA ASP A 288 -8.78 7.28 15.29
C ASP A 288 -8.18 7.93 14.02
N LEU A 289 -8.70 9.11 13.64
CA LEU A 289 -8.32 9.90 12.46
C LEU A 289 -8.62 9.23 11.11
N VAL A 290 -9.58 8.30 11.09
CA VAL A 290 -10.01 7.57 9.89
C VAL A 290 -11.52 7.77 9.69
N CYS A 291 -11.92 8.18 8.50
CA CYS A 291 -13.32 8.55 8.22
C CYS A 291 -14.22 7.39 7.79
N ASP A 292 -13.64 6.24 7.46
CA ASP A 292 -14.38 5.03 7.11
C ASP A 292 -14.39 3.98 8.25
N THR A 293 -13.94 4.37 9.43
CA THR A 293 -14.10 3.67 10.71
C THR A 293 -15.14 4.43 11.55
N PRO A 294 -16.35 3.90 11.72
CA PRO A 294 -17.35 4.50 12.60
C PRO A 294 -16.81 4.74 14.02
N PRO A 295 -17.12 5.88 14.65
CA PRO A 295 -16.71 6.19 16.00
C PRO A 295 -17.25 5.14 16.96
N THR A 296 -16.38 4.61 17.80
CA THR A 296 -16.75 3.60 18.79
C THR A 296 -16.53 4.17 20.19
N SER A 297 -17.54 4.09 21.06
CA SER A 297 -17.50 4.74 22.38
C SER A 297 -16.52 4.12 23.37
N GLY A 298 -16.00 2.93 23.09
CA GLY A 298 -15.06 2.18 23.91
C GLY A 298 -14.74 0.80 23.30
N PRO A 299 -13.78 0.06 23.86
CA PRO A 299 -13.37 -1.23 23.31
C PRO A 299 -14.48 -2.27 23.30
N ASN A 300 -14.65 -2.94 22.16
CA ASN A 300 -15.47 -4.13 22.05
C ASN A 300 -14.72 -5.37 22.54
N SER A 301 -15.45 -6.40 22.95
CA SER A 301 -14.86 -7.63 23.51
C SER A 301 -15.66 -8.87 23.13
N GLY A 302 -15.02 -10.03 23.16
CA GLY A 302 -15.64 -11.28 22.70
C GLY A 302 -15.90 -11.24 21.19
N CYS A 303 -17.10 -11.65 20.78
CA CYS A 303 -17.55 -11.64 19.40
C CYS A 303 -18.93 -10.97 19.32
N PRO A 304 -18.98 -9.64 19.19
CA PRO A 304 -20.24 -8.89 19.16
C PRO A 304 -21.14 -9.27 17.98
N THR A 305 -22.42 -8.90 18.08
CA THR A 305 -23.39 -9.04 16.99
C THR A 305 -23.23 -7.90 15.98
N SER A 306 -23.56 -8.14 14.71
CA SER A 306 -23.43 -7.14 13.63
C SER A 306 -24.27 -5.86 13.78
N THR A 307 -25.15 -5.77 14.78
CA THR A 307 -26.02 -4.61 15.03
C THR A 307 -25.58 -3.76 16.23
N LEU A 308 -24.36 -3.99 16.75
CA LEU A 308 -23.84 -3.18 17.83
C LEU A 308 -23.50 -1.79 17.28
N ASN A 309 -24.18 -0.76 17.77
CA ASN A 309 -23.84 0.64 17.54
C ASN A 309 -23.76 1.33 18.90
N SER A 310 -22.59 1.82 19.27
CA SER A 310 -22.34 2.47 20.55
C SER A 310 -22.34 4.00 20.46
N CYS A 311 -22.36 4.55 19.23
CA CYS A 311 -22.30 5.97 18.97
C CYS A 311 -23.46 6.42 18.07
N THR A 312 -23.49 7.71 17.75
CA THR A 312 -24.40 8.23 16.72
C THR A 312 -23.64 9.21 15.86
N GLU A 313 -23.64 8.96 14.56
CA GLU A 313 -22.94 9.79 13.57
C GLU A 313 -23.91 10.63 12.75
N THR A 314 -23.38 11.66 12.10
CA THR A 314 -24.12 12.43 11.10
C THR A 314 -23.29 12.64 9.83
N PRO A 315 -23.89 12.54 8.63
CA PRO A 315 -25.32 12.35 8.36
C PRO A 315 -25.80 10.89 8.34
N THR A 316 -24.89 9.93 8.23
CA THR A 316 -25.20 8.49 8.19
C THR A 316 -24.67 7.86 9.48
N ASP A 317 -25.54 7.13 10.16
CA ASP A 317 -25.25 6.41 11.40
C ASP A 317 -24.95 4.94 11.06
N ASN A 318 -23.78 4.46 11.46
CA ASN A 318 -23.28 3.12 11.14
C ASN A 318 -23.12 2.30 12.42
N ASN A 319 -23.05 0.97 12.27
CA ASN A 319 -22.70 0.12 13.41
C ASN A 319 -21.21 0.30 13.82
N ASP A 320 -20.88 -0.07 15.06
CA ASP A 320 -19.48 -0.20 15.48
C ASP A 320 -18.77 -1.19 14.57
N GLN A 321 -17.57 -0.83 14.12
CA GLN A 321 -16.74 -1.72 13.31
C GLN A 321 -15.91 -2.66 14.18
N TRP A 322 -16.59 -3.44 15.03
CA TRP A 322 -15.96 -4.32 16.02
C TRP A 322 -15.05 -5.40 15.42
N MET A 323 -15.21 -5.71 14.13
CA MET A 323 -14.37 -6.67 13.41
C MET A 323 -13.07 -6.07 12.84
N ASN A 324 -12.84 -4.78 13.08
CA ASN A 324 -11.60 -4.13 12.71
C ASN A 324 -10.44 -4.70 13.55
N TYR A 325 -9.27 -4.92 12.94
CA TYR A 325 -8.09 -5.37 13.66
C TYR A 325 -7.63 -4.40 14.75
N MET A 326 -8.02 -3.13 14.68
CA MET A 326 -7.73 -2.10 15.68
C MET A 326 -8.76 -2.01 16.82
N ASP A 327 -9.70 -2.97 16.91
CA ASP A 327 -10.57 -3.17 18.07
C ASP A 327 -10.03 -4.28 19.02
N TYR A 328 -10.72 -4.56 20.13
CA TYR A 328 -10.32 -5.44 21.23
C TYR A 328 -11.10 -6.77 21.31
N VAL A 329 -11.79 -7.14 20.22
CA VAL A 329 -12.48 -8.42 20.09
C VAL A 329 -11.52 -9.62 20.10
N ASN A 330 -12.09 -10.82 20.18
CA ASN A 330 -11.34 -12.08 20.06
C ASN A 330 -10.73 -12.22 18.67
N ASP A 331 -9.65 -12.99 18.53
CA ASP A 331 -8.94 -13.15 17.26
C ASP A 331 -9.87 -13.65 16.12
N ALA A 332 -10.80 -14.56 16.44
CA ALA A 332 -11.75 -15.13 15.48
C ALA A 332 -12.80 -14.13 14.97
N CYS A 333 -12.88 -12.93 15.56
CA CYS A 333 -13.90 -11.93 15.29
C CYS A 333 -13.33 -10.62 14.77
N MET A 334 -12.03 -10.57 14.49
CA MET A 334 -11.38 -9.48 13.75
C MET A 334 -10.74 -10.00 12.47
N TYR A 335 -11.07 -9.36 11.35
CA TYR A 335 -10.74 -9.88 10.03
C TYR A 335 -10.68 -8.80 8.94
N MET A 336 -10.63 -7.51 9.31
CA MET A 336 -10.48 -6.44 8.33
C MET A 336 -9.68 -5.24 8.84
N PHE A 337 -9.02 -4.57 7.89
CA PHE A 337 -8.74 -3.15 7.95
C PHE A 337 -9.59 -2.40 6.91
N THR A 338 -9.63 -1.07 6.99
CA THR A 338 -10.33 -0.20 6.02
C THR A 338 -9.40 0.45 5.00
N SER A 339 -9.99 1.06 3.98
CA SER A 339 -9.28 1.82 2.95
C SER A 339 -8.65 3.09 3.53
N GLY A 340 -9.35 3.78 4.43
CA GLY A 340 -8.80 4.94 5.15
C GLY A 340 -7.64 4.56 6.08
N GLN A 341 -7.70 3.39 6.72
CA GLN A 341 -6.54 2.85 7.46
C GLN A 341 -5.36 2.58 6.51
N ARG A 342 -5.61 2.02 5.31
CA ARG A 342 -4.56 1.82 4.30
C ARG A 342 -3.90 3.12 3.89
N GLU A 343 -4.67 4.18 3.64
CA GLU A 343 -4.11 5.47 3.27
C GLU A 343 -3.15 6.02 4.33
N ARG A 344 -3.47 5.85 5.63
CA ARG A 344 -2.58 6.23 6.74
C ARG A 344 -1.33 5.35 6.83
N VAL A 345 -1.49 4.04 6.70
CA VAL A 345 -0.37 3.07 6.68
C VAL A 345 0.60 3.38 5.53
N ASP A 346 0.06 3.65 4.34
CA ASP A 346 0.84 3.99 3.16
C ASP A 346 1.61 5.30 3.35
N ALA A 347 0.97 6.32 3.93
CA ALA A 347 1.66 7.56 4.28
C ALA A 347 2.78 7.31 5.30
N CYS A 348 2.55 6.49 6.32
CA CYS A 348 3.57 6.13 7.29
C CYS A 348 4.79 5.48 6.61
N ILE A 349 4.57 4.51 5.72
CA ILE A 349 5.64 3.81 5.00
C ILE A 349 6.40 4.75 4.05
N TYR A 350 5.71 5.58 3.26
CA TYR A 350 6.39 6.48 2.32
C TYR A 350 7.02 7.72 2.96
N GLY A 351 6.68 8.01 4.22
CA GLY A 351 7.24 9.09 5.02
C GLY A 351 8.15 8.56 6.13
N ALA A 352 7.58 8.46 7.34
CA ALA A 352 8.33 8.16 8.57
C ALA A 352 9.09 6.83 8.57
N ARG A 353 8.67 5.84 7.77
CA ARG A 353 9.30 4.52 7.68
C ARG A 353 9.86 4.22 6.28
N SER A 354 10.17 5.25 5.51
CA SER A 354 10.65 5.11 4.12
C SER A 354 11.98 4.39 3.99
N SER A 355 12.80 4.36 5.06
CA SER A 355 14.04 3.59 5.12
C SER A 355 13.83 2.08 4.97
N LEU A 356 12.66 1.55 5.36
CA LEU A 356 12.34 0.12 5.17
C LEU A 356 12.28 -0.26 3.68
N LEU A 357 11.94 0.69 2.79
CA LEU A 357 11.92 0.47 1.33
C LEU A 357 13.32 0.28 0.75
N SER A 358 14.33 0.83 1.43
CA SER A 358 15.74 0.68 1.07
C SER A 358 16.46 -0.47 1.79
N SER A 359 15.74 -1.29 2.56
CA SER A 359 16.38 -2.33 3.35
C SER A 359 16.88 -3.50 2.49
N ASP A 360 18.15 -3.85 2.67
CA ASP A 360 18.76 -5.05 2.06
C ASP A 360 18.62 -6.31 2.95
N ALA A 361 17.83 -6.24 4.01
CA ALA A 361 17.63 -7.36 4.95
C ALA A 361 17.05 -8.63 4.29
N LEU A 362 16.34 -8.47 3.17
CA LEU A 362 15.76 -9.58 2.39
C LEU A 362 16.69 -10.07 1.27
N ILE A 363 17.84 -9.42 1.11
CA ILE A 363 18.82 -9.75 0.07
C ILE A 363 19.85 -10.70 0.68
N PRO A 364 19.99 -11.93 0.13
CA PRO A 364 21.01 -12.87 0.58
C PRO A 364 22.40 -12.21 0.62
N VAL A 365 23.23 -12.63 1.56
CA VAL A 365 24.60 -12.10 1.65
C VAL A 365 25.37 -12.52 0.41
N SER A 366 25.86 -11.54 -0.36
CA SER A 366 26.77 -11.76 -1.47
C SER A 366 28.21 -11.78 -0.94
N SER A 367 28.95 -12.85 -1.22
CA SER A 367 30.36 -12.98 -0.85
C SER A 367 31.23 -12.42 -1.97
N GLY A 368 31.89 -11.28 -1.75
CA GLY A 368 32.78 -10.67 -2.74
C GLY A 368 33.57 -9.50 -2.16
N GLY A 369 34.75 -9.22 -2.73
CA GLY A 369 35.57 -8.05 -2.36
C GLY A 369 35.37 -6.84 -3.27
N VAL A 370 34.46 -6.93 -4.24
CA VAL A 370 34.16 -5.88 -5.23
C VAL A 370 32.73 -5.44 -5.00
N ALA A 371 32.46 -4.13 -4.98
CA ALA A 371 31.10 -3.62 -4.84
C ALA A 371 30.22 -4.06 -6.02
N ASP A 372 28.95 -4.34 -5.73
CA ASP A 372 27.93 -4.68 -6.72
C ASP A 372 26.79 -3.68 -6.58
N LEU A 373 26.75 -2.70 -7.50
CA LEU A 373 25.79 -1.61 -7.47
C LEU A 373 24.60 -1.91 -8.37
N TRP A 374 23.40 -1.86 -7.81
CA TRP A 374 22.21 -2.39 -8.45
C TRP A 374 20.93 -1.63 -8.03
N SER A 375 19.82 -1.89 -8.71
CA SER A 375 18.47 -1.44 -8.36
C SER A 375 17.48 -2.60 -8.51
N GLN A 376 16.43 -2.61 -7.70
CA GLN A 376 15.41 -3.65 -7.73
C GLN A 376 14.40 -3.44 -8.85
N ASP A 377 14.15 -4.49 -9.64
CA ASP A 377 13.03 -4.52 -10.60
C ASP A 377 11.69 -4.64 -9.89
N MET A 378 11.60 -5.52 -8.89
CA MET A 378 10.42 -5.85 -8.10
C MET A 378 10.81 -6.08 -6.64
N PRO A 379 9.87 -6.03 -5.68
CA PRO A 379 10.21 -6.22 -4.26
C PRO A 379 10.81 -7.60 -3.91
N ASP A 380 10.60 -8.61 -4.75
CA ASP A 380 11.15 -9.96 -4.62
C ASP A 380 12.42 -10.19 -5.47
N ASP A 381 12.93 -9.17 -6.12
CA ASP A 381 14.20 -9.20 -6.86
C ASP A 381 15.40 -9.16 -5.88
N PRO A 382 16.22 -10.23 -5.84
CA PRO A 382 17.42 -10.27 -5.01
C PRO A 382 18.65 -9.62 -5.67
N GLY A 383 18.52 -9.12 -6.91
CA GLY A 383 19.62 -8.52 -7.67
C GLY A 383 20.52 -9.55 -8.36
N THR A 384 20.04 -10.78 -8.53
CA THR A 384 20.78 -11.84 -9.24
C THR A 384 20.64 -11.68 -10.75
N GLU A 385 21.72 -11.96 -11.49
CA GLU A 385 21.75 -11.89 -12.95
C GLU A 385 21.89 -13.31 -13.56
N PRO A 386 20.92 -13.80 -14.35
CA PRO A 386 19.66 -13.16 -14.70
C PRO A 386 18.63 -13.16 -13.55
N ASN A 387 17.77 -12.15 -13.53
CA ASN A 387 16.62 -12.05 -12.63
C ASN A 387 15.63 -13.16 -12.95
N THR A 388 15.43 -14.10 -12.02
CA THR A 388 14.50 -15.23 -12.18
C THR A 388 13.25 -15.11 -11.32
N THR A 389 13.14 -14.08 -10.49
CA THR A 389 12.03 -13.92 -9.53
C THR A 389 10.96 -12.97 -10.05
N SER A 390 11.37 -11.83 -10.62
CA SER A 390 10.44 -10.80 -11.11
C SER A 390 9.55 -11.30 -12.24
N ALA A 391 8.24 -11.20 -12.04
CA ALA A 391 7.25 -11.55 -13.06
C ALA A 391 7.15 -10.51 -14.19
N ILE A 392 7.56 -9.26 -13.93
CA ILE A 392 7.55 -8.10 -14.84
C ILE A 392 8.75 -7.20 -14.54
N MET A 393 9.29 -6.52 -15.56
CA MET A 393 10.54 -5.73 -15.47
C MET A 393 10.34 -4.21 -15.55
N TYR A 394 9.10 -3.74 -15.71
CA TYR A 394 8.79 -2.34 -16.07
C TYR A 394 7.95 -1.60 -15.02
N VAL A 395 8.06 -1.97 -13.76
CA VAL A 395 7.26 -1.39 -12.66
C VAL A 395 8.10 -1.05 -11.43
N SER A 396 9.42 -0.91 -11.60
CA SER A 396 10.32 -0.76 -10.46
C SER A 396 9.94 0.40 -9.54
N GLU A 397 9.95 0.11 -8.24
CA GLU A 397 9.79 1.10 -7.16
C GLU A 397 11.13 1.73 -6.72
N ASP A 398 12.24 1.30 -7.31
CA ASP A 398 13.54 1.98 -7.20
C ASP A 398 13.61 3.19 -8.15
N ILE A 399 12.63 3.36 -9.06
CA ILE A 399 12.36 4.62 -9.75
C ILE A 399 11.05 5.22 -9.24
N TRP A 400 11.06 6.48 -8.83
CA TRP A 400 9.82 7.23 -8.57
C TRP A 400 9.93 8.69 -8.97
N ILE A 401 8.76 9.33 -9.06
CA ILE A 401 8.63 10.71 -9.52
C ILE A 401 7.86 11.50 -8.47
N ARG A 402 8.25 12.77 -8.28
CA ARG A 402 7.52 13.76 -7.50
C ARG A 402 7.31 15.03 -8.33
N ASN A 403 6.16 15.69 -8.15
CA ASN A 403 5.93 17.01 -8.76
C ASN A 403 6.55 18.17 -7.95
N ALA A 404 7.15 17.86 -6.80
CA ALA A 404 7.93 18.79 -5.97
C ALA A 404 9.21 18.10 -5.48
N ALA A 405 10.30 18.87 -5.32
CA ALA A 405 11.58 18.33 -4.88
C ALA A 405 11.53 17.83 -3.42
N GLY A 406 12.31 16.80 -3.11
CA GLY A 406 12.43 16.19 -1.78
C GLY A 406 12.61 14.68 -1.86
N THR A 407 13.54 14.14 -1.06
CA THR A 407 13.86 12.70 -0.99
C THR A 407 13.18 11.98 0.17
N THR A 408 12.57 12.74 1.09
CA THR A 408 11.89 12.20 2.29
C THR A 408 10.59 11.47 1.95
N ILE A 409 9.96 11.81 0.82
CA ILE A 409 8.73 11.19 0.36
C ILE A 409 9.04 10.34 -0.86
N GLN A 410 8.95 9.02 -0.68
CA GLN A 410 9.37 8.05 -1.71
C GLN A 410 8.19 7.48 -2.51
N GLN A 411 7.00 8.07 -2.37
CA GLN A 411 5.82 7.69 -3.14
C GLN A 411 5.91 8.23 -4.58
N HIS A 412 5.62 7.38 -5.56
CA HIS A 412 5.44 7.79 -6.95
C HIS A 412 4.26 8.77 -7.13
N GLN A 413 4.40 9.67 -8.10
CA GLN A 413 3.34 10.51 -8.63
C GLN A 413 3.51 10.59 -10.14
N ASN A 414 2.39 10.57 -10.86
CA ASN A 414 2.40 10.90 -12.27
C ASN A 414 3.03 12.29 -12.54
N PRO A 415 4.02 12.38 -13.43
CA PRO A 415 4.64 13.66 -13.79
C PRO A 415 3.65 14.59 -14.50
N ILE A 416 3.73 15.88 -14.23
CA ILE A 416 2.87 16.89 -14.86
C ILE A 416 3.54 17.44 -16.11
N SER A 417 2.83 17.36 -17.24
CA SER A 417 3.26 17.90 -18.54
C SER A 417 3.62 19.38 -18.44
N ASN A 418 4.67 19.80 -19.15
CA ASN A 418 5.12 21.20 -19.22
C ASN A 418 5.44 21.82 -17.85
N SER A 419 5.78 20.98 -16.87
CA SER A 419 6.19 21.38 -15.54
C SER A 419 7.49 20.68 -15.19
N ILE A 420 8.21 21.26 -14.23
CA ILE A 420 9.39 20.62 -13.68
C ILE A 420 8.92 19.47 -12.78
N ASN A 421 9.38 18.26 -13.09
CA ASN A 421 9.20 17.08 -12.27
C ASN A 421 10.55 16.61 -11.74
N HIS A 422 10.53 15.84 -10.67
CA HIS A 422 11.73 15.33 -10.02
C HIS A 422 11.70 13.81 -10.05
N VAL A 423 12.70 13.21 -10.69
CA VAL A 423 12.84 11.76 -10.81
C VAL A 423 13.93 11.31 -9.87
N TYR A 424 13.68 10.23 -9.14
CA TYR A 424 14.62 9.66 -8.19
C TYR A 424 14.91 8.21 -8.57
N VAL A 425 16.17 7.82 -8.40
CA VAL A 425 16.65 6.46 -8.64
C VAL A 425 17.37 6.00 -7.37
N ARG A 426 16.92 4.89 -6.80
CA ARG A 426 17.58 4.25 -5.65
C ARG A 426 18.65 3.30 -6.15
N VAL A 427 19.89 3.49 -5.70
CA VAL A 427 21.03 2.62 -6.02
C VAL A 427 21.50 1.95 -4.74
N ARG A 428 21.62 0.63 -4.78
CA ARG A 428 21.97 -0.24 -3.65
C ARG A 428 23.37 -0.81 -3.84
N ASN A 429 23.97 -1.27 -2.76
CA ASN A 429 25.22 -2.02 -2.81
C ASN A 429 25.04 -3.38 -2.13
N GLN A 430 24.99 -4.44 -2.94
CA GLN A 430 24.73 -5.79 -2.44
C GLN A 430 25.82 -6.29 -1.49
N VAL A 431 27.04 -5.79 -1.65
CA VAL A 431 28.26 -6.25 -0.98
C VAL A 431 28.52 -5.45 0.28
N CYS A 432 28.92 -6.14 1.34
CA CYS A 432 29.17 -5.54 2.63
C CYS A 432 30.59 -4.97 2.75
N GLY A 433 30.72 -3.82 3.42
CA GLY A 433 32.01 -3.25 3.82
C GLY A 433 32.89 -2.66 2.70
N THR A 434 32.47 -2.77 1.44
CA THR A 434 33.17 -2.18 0.29
C THR A 434 32.27 -1.15 -0.38
N ASN A 435 32.74 0.10 -0.50
CA ASN A 435 32.00 1.14 -1.18
C ASN A 435 32.08 0.96 -2.70
N GLY A 436 30.97 1.18 -3.39
CA GLY A 436 30.93 1.24 -4.85
C GLY A 436 30.72 2.67 -5.31
N THR A 437 31.28 3.02 -6.47
CA THR A 437 31.00 4.28 -7.16
C THR A 437 30.50 3.96 -8.56
N ALA A 438 29.44 4.64 -8.99
CA ALA A 438 28.89 4.50 -10.34
C ALA A 438 28.43 5.84 -10.90
N THR A 439 28.25 5.87 -12.21
CA THR A 439 27.57 6.94 -12.93
C THR A 439 26.16 6.46 -13.27
N VAL A 440 25.15 7.09 -12.67
CA VAL A 440 23.74 6.82 -12.96
C VAL A 440 23.30 7.71 -14.12
N ARG A 441 22.79 7.08 -15.18
CA ARG A 441 22.22 7.77 -16.34
C ARG A 441 20.74 7.43 -16.42
N LEU A 442 19.91 8.46 -16.52
CA LEU A 442 18.47 8.32 -16.55
C LEU A 442 17.93 8.75 -17.91
N PHE A 443 17.06 7.92 -18.50
CA PHE A 443 16.48 8.12 -19.82
C PHE A 443 14.95 8.07 -19.76
N TRP A 444 14.30 8.71 -20.72
CA TRP A 444 12.89 8.53 -21.01
C TRP A 444 12.67 8.03 -22.44
N ALA A 445 11.59 7.30 -22.65
CA ALA A 445 11.11 6.89 -23.96
C ALA A 445 9.59 7.01 -24.03
N LYS A 446 9.05 7.29 -25.21
CA LYS A 446 7.61 7.11 -25.45
C LYS A 446 7.28 5.64 -25.26
N ALA A 447 6.30 5.34 -24.41
CA ALA A 447 5.98 3.96 -24.07
C ALA A 447 5.58 3.17 -25.31
N SER A 448 6.11 1.95 -25.41
CA SER A 448 5.76 0.98 -26.43
C SER A 448 6.09 -0.44 -25.93
N PRO A 449 5.29 -1.46 -26.28
CA PRO A 449 5.67 -2.87 -26.08
C PRO A 449 6.90 -3.30 -26.88
N SER A 450 7.43 -2.45 -27.77
CA SER A 450 8.54 -2.74 -28.67
C SER A 450 9.85 -2.03 -28.34
N LEU A 451 9.97 -1.45 -27.14
CA LEU A 451 11.18 -0.74 -26.74
C LEU A 451 12.42 -1.63 -26.79
N SER A 452 13.54 -1.05 -27.23
CA SER A 452 14.84 -1.71 -27.33
C SER A 452 15.92 -0.81 -26.74
N TRP A 453 17.14 -1.31 -26.57
CA TRP A 453 18.29 -0.47 -26.23
C TRP A 453 19.28 -0.41 -27.41
N PRO A 454 19.87 0.75 -27.75
CA PRO A 454 19.69 2.07 -27.12
C PRO A 454 18.51 2.89 -27.67
N ALA A 455 17.91 2.52 -28.80
CA ALA A 455 16.82 3.26 -29.42
C ALA A 455 15.45 2.91 -28.80
N PRO A 456 14.60 3.88 -28.41
CA PRO A 456 14.69 5.33 -28.66
C PRO A 456 15.32 6.16 -27.52
N TRP A 457 15.77 5.53 -26.44
CA TRP A 457 16.24 6.17 -25.21
C TRP A 457 17.39 7.16 -25.42
N ASP A 458 18.26 6.90 -26.39
CA ASP A 458 19.39 7.74 -26.77
C ASP A 458 19.02 8.91 -27.70
N GLY A 459 17.74 9.07 -28.04
CA GLY A 459 17.26 10.08 -28.99
C GLY A 459 17.53 9.75 -30.46
N SER A 460 17.97 8.53 -30.78
CA SER A 460 18.28 8.09 -32.15
C SER A 460 17.04 7.96 -33.07
N ILE A 461 15.83 8.04 -32.52
CA ILE A 461 14.58 8.17 -33.26
C ILE A 461 14.13 9.64 -33.17
N PRO A 462 14.70 10.53 -34.01
CA PRO A 462 14.31 11.93 -34.04
C PRO A 462 12.95 12.08 -34.74
N GLY A 463 12.14 13.02 -34.27
CA GLY A 463 10.85 13.33 -34.87
C GLY A 463 10.28 14.63 -34.33
N PRO A 464 9.17 15.08 -34.92
CA PRO A 464 8.03 15.46 -34.12
C PRO A 464 6.96 14.34 -34.14
N PRO A 465 6.53 13.82 -32.98
CA PRO A 465 7.15 14.06 -31.66
C PRO A 465 8.45 13.26 -31.48
N VAL A 466 9.30 13.70 -30.56
CA VAL A 466 10.53 12.99 -30.16
C VAL A 466 10.15 11.68 -29.46
N MET A 467 10.88 10.59 -29.66
CA MET A 467 10.50 9.28 -29.10
C MET A 467 11.28 8.86 -27.85
N GLY A 468 12.31 9.62 -27.46
CA GLY A 468 13.07 9.39 -26.24
C GLY A 468 14.28 10.31 -26.12
N GLY A 469 14.96 10.25 -24.99
CA GLY A 469 16.17 11.02 -24.73
C GLY A 469 16.68 10.84 -23.31
N GLU A 470 17.91 11.33 -23.08
CA GLU A 470 18.50 11.37 -21.75
C GLU A 470 17.91 12.51 -20.91
N ILE A 471 17.51 12.19 -19.67
CA ILE A 471 17.09 13.15 -18.65
C ILE A 471 18.33 13.77 -17.99
N GLY A 472 19.30 12.94 -17.62
CA GLY A 472 20.56 13.41 -17.07
C GLY A 472 21.48 12.30 -16.58
N THR A 473 22.64 12.72 -16.11
CA THR A 473 23.72 11.87 -15.59
C THR A 473 24.19 12.41 -14.23
N ALA A 474 24.40 11.52 -13.26
CA ALA A 474 24.91 11.87 -11.93
C ALA A 474 25.79 10.75 -11.35
N THR A 475 26.82 11.12 -10.59
CA THR A 475 27.68 10.15 -9.89
C THR A 475 27.10 9.82 -8.51
N VAL A 476 27.21 8.57 -8.10
CA VAL A 476 26.81 8.10 -6.76
C VAL A 476 27.92 7.25 -6.15
N THR A 477 28.09 7.35 -4.83
CA THR A 477 28.93 6.42 -4.05
C THR A 477 28.07 5.80 -2.98
N VAL A 478 27.97 4.47 -2.99
CA VAL A 478 27.10 3.71 -2.09
C VAL A 478 27.95 2.90 -1.13
N THR A 479 27.77 3.15 0.16
CA THR A 479 28.42 2.36 1.21
C THR A 479 27.95 0.91 1.16
N GLY A 480 28.83 -0.05 1.45
CA GLY A 480 28.47 -1.46 1.41
C GLY A 480 27.27 -1.81 2.30
N SER A 481 26.32 -2.59 1.78
CA SER A 481 25.05 -2.95 2.42
C SER A 481 24.17 -1.75 2.80
N SER A 482 24.21 -0.71 1.96
CA SER A 482 23.37 0.49 2.06
C SER A 482 22.78 0.81 0.68
N ALA A 483 21.89 1.80 0.66
CA ALA A 483 21.37 2.41 -0.55
C ALA A 483 21.55 3.94 -0.51
N GLU A 484 21.61 4.55 -1.69
CA GLU A 484 21.61 6.00 -1.89
C GLU A 484 20.56 6.39 -2.93
N ILE A 485 20.07 7.63 -2.85
CA ILE A 485 19.07 8.15 -3.78
C ILE A 485 19.71 9.19 -4.68
N VAL A 486 19.65 8.95 -5.99
CA VAL A 486 20.09 9.89 -7.03
C VAL A 486 18.90 10.69 -7.54
N HIS A 487 19.05 12.01 -7.63
CA HIS A 487 17.99 12.93 -8.01
C HIS A 487 18.26 13.58 -9.38
N PHE A 488 17.22 13.61 -10.21
CA PHE A 488 17.20 14.28 -11.50
C PHE A 488 16.02 15.24 -11.59
N THR A 489 16.19 16.31 -12.35
CA THR A 489 15.12 17.23 -12.71
C THR A 489 14.73 16.97 -14.15
N TRP A 490 13.43 16.74 -14.40
CA TRP A 490 12.91 16.38 -15.70
C TRP A 490 11.81 17.36 -16.13
N ASN A 491 12.08 18.08 -17.21
CA ASN A 491 11.04 18.80 -17.95
C ASN A 491 10.48 17.82 -18.99
N THR A 492 9.27 17.32 -18.74
CA THR A 492 8.69 16.28 -19.58
C THR A 492 8.40 16.82 -20.98
N PRO A 493 8.36 15.96 -22.01
CA PRO A 493 7.74 16.31 -23.28
C PRO A 493 6.30 16.81 -23.07
N SER A 494 5.83 17.70 -23.95
CA SER A 494 4.44 18.15 -23.90
C SER A 494 3.53 17.04 -24.41
N VAL A 495 2.55 16.62 -23.61
CA VAL A 495 1.53 15.64 -24.02
C VAL A 495 0.77 16.10 -25.28
N SER A 496 0.70 17.41 -25.55
CA SER A 496 0.10 17.95 -26.78
C SER A 496 0.83 17.52 -28.05
N ASP A 497 2.13 17.30 -27.97
CA ASP A 497 2.96 16.98 -29.14
C ASP A 497 2.66 15.55 -29.64
N TYR A 498 2.08 14.73 -28.76
CA TYR A 498 1.68 13.35 -29.02
C TYR A 498 0.16 13.23 -29.24
N ALA A 499 -0.56 14.33 -29.48
CA ALA A 499 -2.02 14.31 -29.63
C ALA A 499 -2.52 13.33 -30.72
N ALA A 500 -1.71 13.04 -31.75
CA ALA A 500 -2.03 12.03 -32.77
C ALA A 500 -2.10 10.60 -32.22
N MET A 501 -1.41 10.33 -31.11
CA MET A 501 -1.48 9.08 -30.35
C MET A 501 -2.71 9.05 -29.42
N GLY A 502 -3.46 10.16 -29.39
CA GLY A 502 -4.69 10.36 -28.68
C GLY A 502 -4.52 10.14 -27.19
N ALA A 503 -5.12 9.06 -26.75
CA ALA A 503 -5.09 8.51 -25.44
C ALA A 503 -3.71 8.15 -24.85
N ASP A 504 -2.84 7.56 -25.68
CA ASP A 504 -1.49 7.13 -25.28
C ASP A 504 -0.51 8.30 -25.18
N ALA A 505 -0.98 9.52 -25.46
CA ALA A 505 -0.13 10.70 -25.54
C ALA A 505 0.65 10.95 -24.24
N GLY A 506 0.13 10.48 -23.10
CA GLY A 506 0.73 10.61 -21.78
C GLY A 506 1.62 9.45 -21.36
N HIS A 507 1.63 8.31 -22.05
CA HIS A 507 2.32 7.12 -21.54
C HIS A 507 3.79 7.11 -21.97
N PHE A 508 4.70 7.06 -21.00
CA PHE A 508 6.14 7.02 -21.19
C PHE A 508 6.77 5.92 -20.35
N CYS A 509 8.05 5.67 -20.60
CA CYS A 509 8.88 4.78 -19.80
C CYS A 509 10.11 5.53 -19.32
N LEU A 510 10.61 5.15 -18.14
CA LEU A 510 11.88 5.57 -17.59
C LEU A 510 12.83 4.39 -17.49
N LEU A 511 14.09 4.60 -17.82
CA LEU A 511 15.13 3.59 -17.68
C LEU A 511 16.37 4.22 -17.04
N ALA A 512 16.84 3.63 -15.95
CA ALA A 512 18.09 4.02 -15.32
C ALA A 512 19.18 2.97 -15.59
N ARG A 513 20.40 3.43 -15.89
CA ARG A 513 21.60 2.61 -16.01
C ARG A 513 22.61 3.04 -14.96
N ILE A 514 23.13 2.08 -14.20
CA ILE A 514 24.15 2.27 -13.17
C ILE A 514 25.49 1.80 -13.76
N GLU A 515 26.26 2.72 -14.33
CA GLU A 515 27.51 2.41 -15.00
C GLU A 515 28.66 2.41 -13.97
N THR A 516 29.18 1.23 -13.61
CA THR A 516 30.26 1.05 -12.61
C THR A 516 31.65 1.10 -13.24
N SER A 517 31.75 1.10 -14.56
CA SER A 517 33.00 1.14 -15.32
C SER A 517 32.91 2.13 -16.49
N ALA A 518 34.05 2.73 -16.86
CA ALA A 518 34.18 3.52 -18.09
C ALA A 518 34.56 2.66 -19.31
N ALA A 519 34.82 1.36 -19.11
CA ALA A 519 35.03 0.42 -20.20
C ALA A 519 33.73 0.25 -21.03
N PRO A 520 33.81 -0.23 -22.29
CA PRO A 520 32.64 -0.29 -23.17
C PRO A 520 31.48 -1.17 -22.70
N ASP A 521 31.72 -2.08 -21.77
CA ASP A 521 30.69 -2.88 -21.11
C ASP A 521 29.97 -2.11 -20.00
N PHE A 522 30.52 -0.99 -19.55
CA PHE A 522 30.04 -0.14 -18.46
C PHE A 522 29.82 -0.86 -17.12
N GLY A 523 30.43 -2.05 -16.96
CA GLY A 523 30.22 -2.93 -15.82
C GLY A 523 28.90 -3.71 -15.86
N LEU A 524 28.23 -3.77 -17.01
CA LEU A 524 27.04 -4.59 -17.25
C LEU A 524 27.44 -6.06 -17.49
N THR A 525 26.68 -7.00 -16.92
CA THR A 525 26.88 -8.45 -17.13
C THR A 525 26.53 -8.88 -18.56
N SER A 526 25.49 -8.27 -19.14
CA SER A 526 25.04 -8.48 -20.52
C SER A 526 24.87 -7.13 -21.23
N PRO A 527 25.95 -6.52 -21.74
CA PRO A 527 25.94 -5.15 -22.25
C PRO A 527 25.16 -4.95 -23.57
N ASP A 528 24.85 -6.03 -24.30
CA ASP A 528 24.01 -5.95 -25.50
C ASP A 528 22.52 -6.06 -25.15
N GLY A 529 21.79 -4.96 -25.33
CA GLY A 529 20.35 -4.86 -25.16
C GLY A 529 19.57 -4.70 -26.47
N THR A 530 20.22 -4.91 -27.61
CA THR A 530 19.61 -4.68 -28.93
C THR A 530 18.44 -5.64 -29.15
N GLY A 531 17.29 -5.10 -29.55
CA GLY A 531 16.12 -5.90 -29.95
C GLY A 531 15.33 -6.58 -28.83
N ASN A 532 15.76 -6.48 -27.57
CA ASN A 532 15.06 -7.10 -26.45
C ASN A 532 15.36 -6.37 -25.12
N LEU A 533 14.58 -5.33 -24.82
CA LEU A 533 14.72 -4.58 -23.58
C LEU A 533 14.44 -5.44 -22.34
N TRP A 534 13.47 -6.35 -22.43
CA TRP A 534 13.13 -7.26 -21.33
C TRP A 534 14.34 -8.08 -20.86
N ASN A 535 15.03 -8.74 -21.78
CA ASN A 535 16.24 -9.51 -21.47
C ASN A 535 17.40 -8.59 -21.06
N TYR A 536 17.46 -7.37 -21.60
CA TYR A 536 18.47 -6.40 -21.19
C TYR A 536 18.32 -6.03 -19.71
N VAL A 537 17.10 -5.74 -19.24
CA VAL A 537 16.84 -5.49 -17.81
C VAL A 537 17.04 -6.78 -17.00
N LYS A 538 16.40 -7.88 -17.42
CA LYS A 538 16.49 -9.18 -16.73
C LYS A 538 17.91 -9.67 -16.51
N ASN A 539 18.81 -9.47 -17.47
CA ASN A 539 20.18 -9.98 -17.40
C ASN A 539 21.16 -9.01 -16.72
N ASN A 540 20.69 -7.84 -16.26
CA ASN A 540 21.53 -6.78 -15.72
C ASN A 540 20.88 -6.12 -14.48
N ASN A 541 21.40 -6.38 -13.28
CA ASN A 541 20.87 -5.83 -12.02
C ASN A 541 21.12 -4.31 -11.86
N ASN A 542 21.99 -3.76 -12.71
CA ASN A 542 22.37 -2.36 -12.80
C ASN A 542 21.56 -1.59 -13.86
N ILE A 543 20.48 -2.19 -14.36
CA ILE A 543 19.50 -1.56 -15.24
C ILE A 543 18.12 -1.77 -14.65
N VAL A 544 17.33 -0.70 -14.58
CA VAL A 544 15.98 -0.77 -14.01
C VAL A 544 15.00 0.06 -14.84
N TRP A 545 13.77 -0.43 -15.01
CA TRP A 545 12.76 0.11 -15.92
C TRP A 545 11.41 0.34 -15.21
N LYS A 546 10.75 1.47 -15.52
CA LYS A 546 9.42 1.82 -15.02
C LYS A 546 8.53 2.44 -16.09
N ASN A 547 7.29 1.99 -16.20
CA ASN A 547 6.22 2.66 -16.96
C ASN A 547 5.59 3.78 -16.14
N ILE A 548 5.26 4.90 -16.79
CA ILE A 548 4.74 6.11 -16.16
C ILE A 548 3.74 6.84 -17.06
N ASP A 549 2.84 7.62 -16.48
CA ASP A 549 1.94 8.49 -17.24
C ASP A 549 2.24 9.97 -16.95
N VAL A 550 2.71 10.70 -17.97
CA VAL A 550 2.75 12.15 -17.97
C VAL A 550 1.34 12.68 -18.19
N ILE A 551 0.80 13.34 -17.17
CA ILE A 551 -0.55 13.88 -17.19
C ILE A 551 -0.57 15.35 -17.64
N PRO A 552 -1.57 15.78 -18.44
CA PRO A 552 -1.76 17.19 -18.74
C PRO A 552 -2.19 17.95 -17.48
N SER A 553 -2.02 19.27 -17.46
CA SER A 553 -2.52 20.11 -16.36
C SER A 553 -4.05 20.16 -16.26
N SER A 554 -4.80 19.70 -17.29
CA SER A 554 -6.26 19.50 -17.25
C SER A 554 -6.79 18.49 -18.31
N GLY A 555 -7.86 17.75 -17.94
CA GLY A 555 -8.74 16.97 -18.85
C GLY A 555 -8.58 15.43 -18.82
N MET A 556 -9.71 14.69 -18.86
CA MET A 556 -9.75 13.22 -19.03
C MET A 556 -9.43 12.79 -20.46
N ARG A 557 -8.78 11.63 -20.64
CA ARG A 557 -8.41 11.04 -21.95
C ARG A 557 -8.53 9.50 -21.95
N GLU A 558 -8.83 8.95 -23.14
CA GLU A 558 -8.97 7.52 -23.46
C GLU A 558 -7.60 6.76 -23.38
N ALA A 559 -7.51 5.45 -23.73
CA ALA A 559 -6.25 4.65 -23.83
C ALA A 559 -5.88 4.27 -25.30
N ALA A 560 -4.60 4.33 -25.69
CA ALA A 560 -4.07 3.84 -26.97
C ALA A 560 -2.70 3.21 -26.75
N ILE A 561 -2.19 2.47 -27.72
CA ILE A 561 -0.89 1.78 -27.67
C ILE A 561 -0.13 2.10 -28.96
N VAL A 562 1.12 2.51 -28.82
CA VAL A 562 2.13 2.44 -29.90
C VAL A 562 2.76 1.04 -29.89
N ILE A 563 2.51 0.28 -30.94
CA ILE A 563 3.11 -1.05 -31.17
C ILE A 563 4.10 -0.96 -32.32
N GLY A 564 5.07 -1.86 -32.38
CA GLY A 564 6.04 -1.75 -33.46
C GLY A 564 7.17 -2.73 -33.42
N ASN A 565 8.11 -2.49 -34.32
CA ASN A 565 9.41 -3.12 -34.35
C ASN A 565 10.46 -2.01 -34.32
N MET A 566 10.97 -1.68 -33.13
CA MET A 566 12.04 -0.69 -32.97
C MET A 566 13.43 -1.27 -33.26
N ASP A 567 13.52 -2.58 -33.51
CA ASP A 567 14.77 -3.28 -33.79
C ASP A 567 15.27 -3.00 -35.22
N LYS A 568 16.53 -3.40 -35.48
CA LYS A 568 17.17 -3.39 -36.80
C LYS A 568 16.76 -4.59 -37.65
N GLU A 569 16.21 -5.63 -37.03
CA GLU A 569 15.80 -6.86 -37.70
C GLU A 569 14.29 -6.99 -37.82
N ARG A 570 13.84 -7.75 -38.81
CA ARG A 570 12.42 -7.97 -39.08
C ARG A 570 11.80 -8.87 -38.02
N MET A 571 10.64 -8.48 -37.49
CA MET A 571 9.86 -9.30 -36.55
C MET A 571 8.79 -10.10 -37.30
N LYS A 572 8.76 -11.41 -37.08
CA LYS A 572 7.74 -12.33 -37.63
C LYS A 572 6.82 -12.83 -36.51
N ASN A 573 5.64 -13.31 -36.87
CA ASN A 573 4.66 -13.87 -35.92
C ASN A 573 4.39 -12.94 -34.72
N VAL A 574 4.39 -11.62 -34.95
CA VAL A 574 4.11 -10.65 -33.90
C VAL A 574 2.70 -10.91 -33.40
N ARG A 575 2.56 -11.03 -32.08
CA ARG A 575 1.28 -11.18 -31.40
C ARG A 575 1.16 -10.23 -30.21
N PHE A 576 -0.05 -9.72 -30.01
CA PHE A 576 -0.44 -8.87 -28.90
C PHE A 576 -1.39 -9.66 -28.02
N VAL A 577 -0.96 -9.91 -26.77
CA VAL A 577 -1.71 -10.70 -25.79
C VAL A 577 -2.32 -9.74 -24.79
N PHE A 578 -3.64 -9.79 -24.66
CA PHE A 578 -4.43 -9.02 -23.71
C PHE A 578 -4.71 -9.87 -22.50
N SER A 579 -4.14 -9.54 -21.35
CA SER A 579 -4.37 -10.21 -20.08
C SER A 579 -4.92 -9.22 -19.06
N ASP A 580 -5.60 -9.73 -18.04
CA ASP A 580 -6.09 -8.94 -16.92
C ASP A 580 -5.77 -9.62 -15.60
N LYS A 581 -5.44 -8.82 -14.59
CA LYS A 581 -5.14 -9.33 -13.25
C LYS A 581 -6.45 -9.39 -12.46
N LYS A 582 -6.66 -10.52 -11.80
CA LYS A 582 -7.73 -10.66 -10.81
C LYS A 582 -7.47 -9.70 -9.65
N ASP A 583 -8.54 -9.06 -9.20
CA ASP A 583 -8.51 -8.25 -8.00
C ASP A 583 -8.46 -9.12 -6.74
N GLU A 584 -8.49 -8.49 -5.57
CA GLU A 584 -8.51 -9.15 -4.27
C GLU A 584 -9.76 -10.04 -4.02
N HIS A 585 -10.82 -9.90 -4.83
CA HIS A 585 -12.02 -10.75 -4.80
C HIS A 585 -11.96 -11.90 -5.83
N GLY A 586 -10.84 -12.03 -6.55
CA GLY A 586 -10.64 -13.06 -7.55
C GLY A 586 -11.34 -12.78 -8.89
N ILE A 587 -11.75 -11.53 -9.13
CA ILE A 587 -12.51 -11.08 -10.30
C ILE A 587 -11.60 -10.29 -11.24
N ALA A 588 -11.54 -10.70 -12.49
CA ALA A 588 -10.81 -9.98 -13.53
C ALA A 588 -11.70 -8.96 -14.27
N PHE A 589 -11.11 -7.97 -14.95
CA PHE A 589 -11.87 -6.94 -15.69
C PHE A 589 -12.79 -7.56 -16.74
N THR A 590 -12.31 -8.55 -17.49
CA THR A 590 -13.05 -9.26 -18.55
C THR A 590 -14.24 -10.05 -18.03
N GLU A 591 -14.38 -10.24 -16.71
CA GLU A 591 -15.56 -10.88 -16.11
C GLU A 591 -16.72 -9.90 -15.88
N ILE A 592 -16.44 -8.59 -15.89
CA ILE A 592 -17.36 -7.52 -15.49
C ILE A 592 -17.46 -6.39 -16.52
N GLY A 593 -16.58 -6.39 -17.51
CA GLY A 593 -16.51 -5.44 -18.59
C GLY A 593 -15.86 -6.04 -19.83
N LYS A 594 -15.73 -5.21 -20.85
CA LYS A 594 -15.17 -5.56 -22.15
C LYS A 594 -14.06 -4.62 -22.54
N ILE A 595 -13.06 -5.14 -23.22
CA ILE A 595 -11.98 -4.37 -23.83
C ILE A 595 -12.26 -4.32 -25.33
N LYS A 596 -12.45 -3.12 -25.86
CA LYS A 596 -12.53 -2.87 -27.30
C LYS A 596 -11.17 -2.39 -27.79
N VAL A 597 -10.66 -3.03 -28.83
CA VAL A 597 -9.39 -2.71 -29.46
C VAL A 597 -9.68 -2.20 -30.86
N THR A 598 -9.37 -0.94 -31.15
CA THR A 598 -9.51 -0.39 -32.51
C THR A 598 -8.14 -0.31 -33.17
N LEU A 599 -7.91 -1.12 -34.19
CA LEU A 599 -6.68 -1.10 -34.97
C LEU A 599 -6.69 0.07 -35.95
N ASN A 600 -5.53 0.68 -36.18
CA ASN A 600 -5.37 1.57 -37.34
C ASN A 600 -5.44 0.74 -38.65
N GLU A 601 -5.73 1.39 -39.79
CA GLU A 601 -5.92 0.69 -41.07
C GLU A 601 -4.70 -0.13 -41.52
N ARG A 602 -3.50 0.38 -41.23
CA ARG A 602 -2.23 -0.26 -41.62
C ARG A 602 -2.00 -1.55 -40.83
N LEU A 603 -2.18 -1.50 -39.53
CA LEU A 603 -2.09 -2.64 -38.63
C LEU A 603 -3.14 -3.70 -38.96
N TYR A 604 -4.38 -3.27 -39.24
CA TYR A 604 -5.41 -4.18 -39.68
C TYR A 604 -5.01 -4.90 -40.97
N ALA A 605 -4.48 -4.18 -41.97
CA ALA A 605 -4.00 -4.78 -43.21
C ALA A 605 -2.85 -5.77 -43.00
N LEU A 606 -1.95 -5.50 -42.05
CA LEU A 606 -0.88 -6.44 -41.68
C LEU A 606 -1.44 -7.70 -41.02
N TRP A 607 -2.44 -7.55 -40.14
CA TRP A 607 -3.13 -8.66 -39.51
C TRP A 607 -3.91 -9.50 -40.54
N GLU A 608 -4.58 -8.87 -41.52
CA GLU A 608 -5.22 -9.57 -42.64
C GLU A 608 -4.20 -10.37 -43.46
N LYS A 609 -3.07 -9.74 -43.81
CA LYS A 609 -1.98 -10.39 -44.54
C LYS A 609 -1.39 -11.57 -43.77
N GLY A 610 -1.36 -11.47 -42.44
CA GLY A 610 -0.96 -12.51 -41.50
C GLY A 610 -1.94 -13.67 -41.32
N GLY A 611 -3.08 -13.64 -42.03
CA GLY A 611 -4.14 -14.65 -41.92
C GLY A 611 -5.07 -14.45 -40.73
N LYS A 612 -5.09 -13.25 -40.12
CA LYS A 612 -5.92 -12.89 -38.97
C LYS A 612 -5.86 -13.89 -37.81
N GLN A 613 -4.68 -14.35 -37.45
CA GLN A 613 -4.55 -15.27 -36.32
C GLN A 613 -5.03 -14.58 -35.05
N ALA A 614 -5.92 -15.21 -34.30
CA ALA A 614 -6.41 -14.70 -33.03
C ALA A 614 -7.07 -15.80 -32.20
N GLU A 615 -7.10 -15.59 -30.88
CA GLU A 615 -7.87 -16.39 -29.94
C GLU A 615 -8.55 -15.48 -28.93
N GLY A 616 -9.82 -15.75 -28.59
CA GLY A 616 -10.56 -14.93 -27.63
C GLY A 616 -10.86 -13.51 -28.12
N ILE A 617 -10.85 -13.28 -29.44
CA ILE A 617 -11.15 -12.00 -30.08
C ILE A 617 -12.37 -12.15 -30.98
N VAL A 618 -13.27 -11.17 -30.94
CA VAL A 618 -14.39 -11.04 -31.88
C VAL A 618 -14.20 -9.77 -32.71
N GLU A 619 -14.11 -9.92 -34.03
CA GLU A 619 -14.03 -8.80 -34.98
C GLU A 619 -15.42 -8.21 -35.23
N SER A 620 -15.57 -6.88 -35.13
CA SER A 620 -16.84 -6.21 -35.45
C SER A 620 -17.00 -5.94 -36.94
N ARG A 621 -18.22 -5.56 -37.34
CA ARG A 621 -18.59 -5.37 -38.76
C ARG A 621 -17.83 -4.24 -39.45
N ASP A 622 -17.36 -3.25 -38.70
CA ASP A 622 -16.51 -2.15 -39.18
C ASP A 622 -15.07 -2.57 -39.45
N LYS A 623 -14.72 -3.85 -39.17
CA LYS A 623 -13.42 -4.50 -39.38
C LYS A 623 -12.30 -3.98 -38.50
N LEU A 624 -12.24 -2.69 -38.22
CA LEU A 624 -11.17 -2.07 -37.46
C LEU A 624 -11.28 -2.28 -35.95
N THR A 625 -12.48 -2.60 -35.45
CA THR A 625 -12.70 -2.79 -34.01
C THR A 625 -12.79 -4.27 -33.66
N LEU A 626 -12.16 -4.64 -32.55
CA LEU A 626 -12.08 -5.98 -32.00
C LEU A 626 -12.56 -5.97 -30.55
N GLU A 627 -13.16 -7.06 -30.11
CA GLU A 627 -13.63 -7.23 -28.74
C GLU A 627 -12.89 -8.40 -28.07
N VAL A 628 -12.20 -8.11 -26.97
CA VAL A 628 -11.52 -9.11 -26.14
C VAL A 628 -12.54 -9.83 -25.28
N GLN A 629 -12.63 -11.14 -25.44
CA GLN A 629 -13.63 -12.00 -24.77
C GLN A 629 -13.15 -12.62 -23.46
N LYS A 630 -11.82 -12.70 -23.27
CA LYS A 630 -11.21 -13.35 -22.10
C LYS A 630 -9.80 -12.85 -21.85
N SER A 631 -9.34 -13.02 -20.61
CA SER A 631 -7.93 -12.93 -20.27
C SER A 631 -7.08 -13.88 -21.13
N GLY A 632 -5.92 -13.41 -21.58
CA GLY A 632 -5.00 -14.14 -22.45
C GLY A 632 -5.44 -14.19 -23.91
N ALA A 633 -6.49 -13.46 -24.31
CA ALA A 633 -6.85 -13.32 -25.72
C ALA A 633 -5.70 -12.68 -26.50
N TYR A 634 -5.59 -12.97 -27.80
CA TYR A 634 -4.54 -12.39 -28.62
C TYR A 634 -4.96 -12.15 -30.06
N ILE A 635 -4.28 -11.19 -30.70
CA ILE A 635 -4.17 -11.09 -32.16
C ILE A 635 -2.72 -11.37 -32.56
N GLY A 636 -2.49 -12.06 -33.67
CA GLY A 636 -1.17 -12.54 -34.07
C GLY A 636 -1.00 -12.76 -35.57
N GLY A 637 0.16 -13.29 -35.95
CA GLY A 637 0.53 -13.50 -37.35
C GLY A 637 0.99 -12.22 -38.07
N ILE A 638 1.21 -11.14 -37.33
CA ILE A 638 1.61 -9.85 -37.87
C ILE A 638 3.12 -9.88 -38.18
N GLU A 639 3.52 -9.32 -39.32
CA GLU A 639 4.94 -9.10 -39.64
C GLU A 639 5.22 -7.60 -39.61
N LEU A 640 6.28 -7.20 -38.90
CA LEU A 640 6.68 -5.80 -38.77
C LEU A 640 8.11 -5.63 -39.29
N GLU A 641 8.28 -4.74 -40.26
CA GLU A 641 9.61 -4.38 -40.77
C GLU A 641 10.40 -3.57 -39.74
N PRO A 642 11.75 -3.55 -39.83
CA PRO A 642 12.58 -2.72 -38.94
C PRO A 642 12.11 -1.27 -38.92
N ARG A 643 11.99 -0.69 -37.72
CA ARG A 643 11.52 0.68 -37.45
C ARG A 643 10.07 0.96 -37.86
N GLN A 644 9.26 -0.08 -38.12
CA GLN A 644 7.85 0.09 -38.42
C GLN A 644 7.04 0.24 -37.13
N LEU A 645 6.30 1.33 -37.03
CA LEU A 645 5.41 1.63 -35.90
C LEU A 645 3.97 1.70 -36.36
N GLU A 646 3.09 1.14 -35.54
CA GLU A 646 1.65 1.19 -35.73
C GLU A 646 0.96 1.57 -34.42
N THR A 647 -0.34 1.82 -34.48
CA THR A 647 -1.13 2.18 -33.31
C THR A 647 -2.42 1.37 -33.23
N MET A 648 -2.82 1.04 -32.00
CA MET A 648 -4.17 0.57 -31.71
C MET A 648 -4.75 1.38 -30.55
N ARG A 649 -6.08 1.55 -30.50
CA ARG A 649 -6.78 2.20 -29.39
C ARG A 649 -7.44 1.17 -28.50
N LEU A 650 -7.46 1.44 -27.20
CA LEU A 650 -8.15 0.62 -26.21
C LEU A 650 -9.28 1.41 -25.57
N ALA A 651 -10.46 0.83 -25.55
CA ALA A 651 -11.60 1.35 -24.81
C ALA A 651 -12.12 0.28 -23.84
N PHE A 652 -12.28 0.68 -22.58
CA PHE A 652 -12.75 -0.18 -21.51
C PHE A 652 -14.20 0.14 -21.20
N GLN A 653 -15.08 -0.85 -21.27
CA GLN A 653 -16.51 -0.68 -21.05
C GLN A 653 -16.97 -1.61 -19.93
N PHE A 654 -17.44 -1.07 -18.81
CA PHE A 654 -18.10 -1.87 -17.78
C PHE A 654 -19.48 -2.32 -18.26
N GLU A 655 -19.79 -3.60 -18.11
CA GLU A 655 -21.12 -4.18 -18.42
C GLU A 655 -21.88 -4.54 -17.15
N LYS A 656 -21.16 -4.82 -16.06
CA LYS A 656 -21.73 -5.12 -14.74
C LYS A 656 -21.36 -4.00 -13.76
N GLN A 657 -22.37 -3.51 -13.05
CA GLN A 657 -22.18 -2.61 -11.92
C GLN A 657 -22.02 -3.48 -10.66
N LEU A 658 -20.86 -3.37 -10.01
CA LEU A 658 -20.58 -4.08 -8.77
C LEU A 658 -20.52 -3.05 -7.63
N PRO A 659 -21.34 -3.19 -6.56
CA PRO A 659 -21.44 -2.21 -5.48
C PRO A 659 -20.11 -1.90 -4.79
N TRP A 660 -19.19 -2.87 -4.73
CA TRP A 660 -17.86 -2.74 -4.15
C TRP A 660 -16.80 -2.23 -5.14
N ALA A 661 -17.10 -2.19 -6.44
CA ALA A 661 -16.15 -1.77 -7.48
C ALA A 661 -16.12 -0.24 -7.68
N VAL A 662 -17.05 0.49 -7.05
CA VAL A 662 -16.98 1.94 -6.94
C VAL A 662 -15.76 2.24 -6.08
N HIS A 663 -14.70 2.83 -6.66
CA HIS A 663 -13.36 3.03 -6.08
C HIS A 663 -12.30 1.94 -6.30
N LYS A 664 -12.55 0.88 -7.08
CA LYS A 664 -11.53 -0.15 -7.37
C LYS A 664 -10.93 -0.03 -8.78
N ALA A 665 -9.62 -0.26 -8.87
CA ALA A 665 -8.90 -0.32 -10.13
C ALA A 665 -8.72 -1.78 -10.57
N PHE A 666 -9.12 -2.09 -11.80
CA PHE A 666 -8.81 -3.34 -12.47
C PHE A 666 -7.58 -3.16 -13.33
N ARG A 667 -6.77 -4.21 -13.49
CA ARG A 667 -5.56 -4.10 -14.30
C ARG A 667 -5.64 -4.94 -15.56
N VAL A 668 -5.30 -4.32 -16.68
CA VAL A 668 -5.20 -4.97 -17.99
C VAL A 668 -3.78 -4.77 -18.50
N VAL A 669 -3.12 -5.84 -18.93
CA VAL A 669 -1.79 -5.81 -19.53
C VAL A 669 -1.90 -6.19 -21.00
N VAL A 670 -1.19 -5.48 -21.86
CA VAL A 670 -1.03 -5.81 -23.28
C VAL A 670 0.44 -6.08 -23.56
N ASP A 671 0.76 -7.34 -23.82
CA ASP A 671 2.11 -7.82 -24.09
C ASP A 671 2.33 -8.07 -25.58
N GLN A 672 3.48 -7.65 -26.10
CA GLN A 672 3.93 -7.97 -27.44
C GLN A 672 4.93 -9.12 -27.40
N PHE A 673 4.67 -10.15 -28.19
CA PHE A 673 5.61 -11.23 -28.47
C PHE A 673 5.95 -11.24 -29.96
N ALA A 674 7.15 -11.69 -30.31
CA ALA A 674 7.55 -11.85 -31.70
C ALA A 674 8.61 -12.94 -31.87
N THR A 675 8.65 -13.53 -33.06
CA THR A 675 9.75 -14.37 -33.53
C THR A 675 10.79 -13.51 -34.24
N THR A 676 12.03 -13.55 -33.75
CA THR A 676 13.17 -12.80 -34.33
C THR A 676 13.81 -13.57 -35.50
N SER A 677 14.84 -12.99 -36.15
CA SER A 677 15.60 -13.65 -37.23
C SER A 677 16.19 -15.02 -36.83
N SER A 678 16.40 -15.24 -35.53
CA SER A 678 16.88 -16.50 -34.95
C SER A 678 15.81 -17.60 -34.81
N ASP A 679 14.59 -17.37 -35.30
CA ASP A 679 13.42 -18.26 -35.16
C ASP A 679 13.04 -18.60 -33.70
N VAL A 680 13.50 -17.77 -32.74
CA VAL A 680 13.12 -17.85 -31.33
C VAL A 680 11.98 -16.88 -31.05
N ASP A 681 10.91 -17.40 -30.44
CA ASP A 681 9.77 -16.62 -29.94
C ASP A 681 10.12 -15.93 -28.63
N ARG A 682 9.89 -14.62 -28.54
CA ARG A 682 10.34 -13.78 -27.42
C ARG A 682 9.24 -12.84 -26.96
N HIS A 683 9.18 -12.59 -25.65
CA HIS A 683 8.46 -11.46 -25.06
C HIS A 683 9.28 -10.20 -25.33
N ILE A 684 8.70 -9.24 -26.05
CA ILE A 684 9.38 -8.01 -26.46
C ILE A 684 9.20 -6.93 -25.38
N GLY A 685 7.98 -6.82 -24.85
CA GLY A 685 7.61 -5.86 -23.83
C GLY A 685 6.10 -5.78 -23.66
N GLY A 686 5.63 -4.93 -22.77
CA GLY A 686 4.22 -4.79 -22.47
C GLY A 686 3.85 -3.44 -21.88
N GLN A 687 2.55 -3.17 -21.85
CA GLN A 687 1.95 -1.99 -21.24
C GLN A 687 0.86 -2.42 -20.26
N GLU A 688 0.84 -1.85 -19.05
CA GLU A 688 -0.17 -2.10 -18.03
C GLU A 688 -1.11 -0.89 -17.93
N TYR A 689 -2.41 -1.16 -17.81
CA TYR A 689 -3.50 -0.19 -17.68
C TYR A 689 -4.25 -0.42 -16.38
N SER A 690 -4.55 0.65 -15.65
CA SER A 690 -5.33 0.63 -14.42
C SER A 690 -6.69 1.29 -14.65
N ILE A 691 -7.77 0.52 -14.63
CA ILE A 691 -9.13 0.88 -15.10
C ILE A 691 -10.07 0.99 -13.90
N ARG A 692 -10.76 2.13 -13.72
CA ARG A 692 -11.73 2.33 -12.63
C ARG A 692 -13.14 2.51 -13.18
N ASN A 693 -14.15 2.03 -12.43
CA ASN A 693 -15.55 2.29 -12.74
C ASN A 693 -15.87 3.76 -12.46
N PRO A 694 -16.34 4.56 -13.44
CA PRO A 694 -16.69 5.96 -13.19
C PRO A 694 -17.84 6.07 -12.20
N LYS A 695 -17.71 6.95 -11.19
CA LYS A 695 -18.80 7.28 -10.25
C LYS A 695 -20.07 7.64 -11.01
N THR A 696 -21.19 7.02 -10.65
CA THR A 696 -22.51 7.43 -11.11
C THR A 696 -23.08 8.52 -10.21
N SER A 697 -24.05 9.28 -10.70
CA SER A 697 -24.74 10.32 -9.90
C SER A 697 -25.46 9.77 -8.66
N ASP A 698 -25.72 8.46 -8.59
CA ASP A 698 -26.32 7.81 -7.43
C ASP A 698 -25.29 7.55 -6.31
N ASP A 699 -23.99 7.48 -6.62
CA ASP A 699 -22.91 7.42 -5.63
C ASP A 699 -22.69 8.78 -4.92
N ALA A 700 -23.23 9.86 -5.49
CA ALA A 700 -23.15 11.21 -4.92
C ALA A 700 -24.08 11.43 -3.72
N LEU A 701 -24.93 10.44 -3.37
CA LEU A 701 -25.70 10.49 -2.13
C LEU A 701 -24.88 10.19 -0.87
N ARG A 702 -23.57 9.86 -1.00
CA ARG A 702 -22.66 9.63 0.15
C ARG A 702 -21.52 10.64 0.29
N LEU A 703 -21.37 11.60 -0.62
CA LEU A 703 -20.40 12.70 -0.48
C LEU A 703 -21.06 14.00 -0.94
N VAL A 704 -21.72 14.68 -0.01
CA VAL A 704 -22.27 16.02 -0.25
C VAL A 704 -21.12 16.99 -0.44
N ASP A 705 -21.04 17.52 -1.67
CA ASP A 705 -20.21 18.66 -2.06
C ASP A 705 -20.73 19.92 -1.32
N THR A 706 -19.99 20.40 -0.32
CA THR A 706 -20.37 21.57 0.51
C THR A 706 -19.63 22.85 0.15
N ASP A 707 -19.17 23.03 -1.09
CA ASP A 707 -18.54 24.29 -1.52
C ASP A 707 -19.52 25.32 -2.10
N LYS A 708 -20.70 25.45 -1.48
CA LYS A 708 -21.52 26.66 -1.55
C LYS A 708 -22.13 26.97 -0.19
N PRO A 709 -21.90 28.17 0.39
CA PRO A 709 -22.66 28.61 1.55
C PRO A 709 -24.06 29.01 1.06
N GLU A 710 -24.95 28.03 0.88
CA GLU A 710 -26.38 28.34 0.79
C GLU A 710 -26.90 28.63 2.20
N SER A 711 -27.19 29.91 2.42
CA SER A 711 -27.97 30.42 3.54
C SER A 711 -29.19 29.53 3.81
N LYS A 712 -29.12 28.70 4.85
CA LYS A 712 -30.17 27.72 5.26
C LYS A 712 -31.51 28.34 5.70
N TYR A 713 -31.68 29.65 5.61
CA TYR A 713 -32.94 30.32 5.95
C TYR A 713 -33.43 31.17 4.77
N PRO A 714 -34.66 30.92 4.27
CA PRO A 714 -35.29 31.81 3.32
C PRO A 714 -35.36 33.24 3.86
N TRP A 715 -35.15 34.25 3.01
CA TRP A 715 -35.19 35.67 3.40
C TRP A 715 -36.48 36.05 4.15
N TRP A 716 -37.60 35.39 3.87
CA TRP A 716 -38.87 35.63 4.54
C TRP A 716 -38.89 35.24 6.02
N MET A 717 -38.03 34.30 6.46
CA MET A 717 -37.90 33.95 7.88
C MET A 717 -37.24 35.07 8.69
N TRP A 718 -36.28 35.80 8.11
CA TRP A 718 -35.73 37.00 8.72
C TRP A 718 -36.78 38.12 8.82
N THR A 719 -37.62 38.27 7.79
CA THR A 719 -38.74 39.21 7.83
C THR A 719 -39.78 38.84 8.90
N LEU A 720 -40.05 37.55 9.09
CA LEU A 720 -40.95 37.04 10.13
C LEU A 720 -40.37 37.27 11.53
N ALA A 721 -39.08 37.02 11.74
CA ALA A 721 -38.40 37.26 13.01
C ALA A 721 -38.41 38.75 13.38
N VAL A 722 -38.15 39.64 12.41
CA VAL A 722 -38.24 41.09 12.61
C VAL A 722 -39.67 41.52 12.93
N LEU A 723 -40.68 40.98 12.24
CA LEU A 723 -42.10 41.26 12.53
C LEU A 723 -42.51 40.82 13.94
N ILE A 724 -42.04 39.64 14.39
CA ILE A 724 -42.30 39.12 15.74
C ILE A 724 -41.64 40.03 16.79
N ILE A 725 -40.39 40.45 16.58
CA ILE A 725 -39.67 41.37 17.47
C ILE A 725 -40.37 42.74 17.54
N VAL A 726 -40.84 43.27 16.40
CA VAL A 726 -41.61 44.52 16.33
C VAL A 726 -42.95 44.40 17.05
N LEU A 727 -43.65 43.26 16.93
CA LEU A 727 -44.91 43.00 17.64
C LEU A 727 -44.70 42.86 19.15
N ILE A 728 -43.61 42.21 19.58
CA ILE A 728 -43.24 42.09 21.01
C ILE A 728 -42.88 43.47 21.58
N LEU A 729 -42.07 44.26 20.86
CA LEU A 729 -41.74 45.64 21.26
C LEU A 729 -42.97 46.53 21.29
N TRP A 730 -43.88 46.42 20.31
CA TRP A 730 -45.15 47.14 20.31
C TRP A 730 -46.05 46.76 21.49
N TRP A 731 -46.12 45.47 21.83
CA TRP A 731 -46.88 44.99 22.99
C TRP A 731 -46.29 45.47 24.32
N LEU A 732 -44.95 45.46 24.44
CA LEU A 732 -44.23 45.97 25.62
C LEU A 732 -44.39 47.49 25.77
N LEU A 733 -44.41 48.25 24.66
CA LEU A 733 -44.59 49.71 24.68
C LEU A 733 -46.04 50.15 24.92
N LYS A 734 -47.03 49.25 24.73
CA LYS A 734 -48.45 49.53 25.03
C LYS A 734 -48.81 49.36 26.50
N LYS A 735 -47.97 48.70 27.30
CA LYS A 735 -48.12 48.70 28.77
C LYS A 735 -47.57 49.99 29.36
N LYS A 736 -48.31 51.09 29.16
CA LYS A 736 -48.26 52.21 30.12
C LYS A 736 -49.11 51.84 31.34
N PRO A 737 -48.59 52.00 32.56
CA PRO A 737 -49.39 51.83 33.78
C PRO A 737 -50.51 52.87 33.81
N LYS A 738 -51.72 52.40 34.13
CA LYS A 738 -52.72 53.22 34.83
C LYS A 738 -52.43 53.12 36.33
#